data_AF-A0A351MLI3-F1
#
_entry.id   AF-A0A351MLI3-F1
#
_cell.length_a   1.000
_cell.length_b   1.000
_cell.length_c   1.000
_cell.angle_alpha   90.00
_cell.angle_beta   90.00
_cell.angle_gamma   90.00
#
_symmetry.space_group_name_H-M   'P 1'
#
loop_
_entity.id
_entity.type
_entity.pdbx_description
1 polymer ?
#
loop_
_entity_poly.entity_id
_entity_poly.type
_entity_poly.pdbx_seq_one_letter_code
_entity_poly.pdbx_strand_id
1 'polypeptide(L)'
;MGQCTARRGPGPPGQGRVMSHDSSQPSLQPFVNSLGLTMVPLAPGEYRRGSDRGEWDEAPTHLVTLTQPFYLAATPVTNAQYEAFDPSHRALRGCHGLSRDDDEAVLFVTWWQAVAFCEWLAHQEGREYRLPTEAEWEYACRAGTATRFWNGPELPPEYHRAQAFDWYPQPVPLVVGQQPPNPWSLHDMHGLVEEWCLDGYGPYPADAVVDPVGDPAELRVTRGGSHNTDLDYLRSANRGAAYPDDAHWLLGFRLALGPAPATPPARQAPPPRWAHAVSTAPVTWPEPSDRPLWQPPRRYVLIDEGADGPLFAQHNHCPAITWCANGDLLACWFTCRTERGREMNIAASRLRWGANEWEPADVFLAVADRNMTGSALFHHPDGSLWHFNGLEAGHGWAQLALIARVSQDHGVTWTSRFIDRRHRPHNQVIANVVQTSTGRLLLCCDAVWSGNGGTAVHLSDDGGQSWRDPSEGQPPPRFAARAKGSWIAGIHGALVELADGSLLAYGRGDSIDDRMPASRSTDGGETWTYEASPWPPLSGGQRLVLLRLAEGPLLFCSFTDPSGAREPVGLPTIDAAGQPRTIHGLFAAVSYDDGQTWPVIKSLTPGAGSGELDGGAWTGIFQPSATQAEPRGYLACTQSPDGIIHLVSSALYYHFNLAWLEQPMPAE
;
A
#
# COMPACT_ATOMS: atom_id res chain seq x y z
N MET A 1 -13.06 -8.75 -86.71
CA MET A 1 -13.33 -8.87 -85.26
C MET A 1 -11.98 -9.03 -84.58
N GLY A 2 -11.50 -7.95 -83.96
CA GLY A 2 -10.16 -7.88 -83.39
C GLY A 2 -10.15 -8.05 -81.87
N GLN A 3 -9.07 -8.71 -81.42
CA GLN A 3 -8.35 -8.55 -80.16
C GLN A 3 -9.07 -8.75 -78.81
N CYS A 4 -8.56 -9.70 -78.01
CA CYS A 4 -8.42 -9.49 -76.58
C CYS A 4 -7.16 -10.20 -76.05
N THR A 5 -6.44 -9.45 -75.22
CA THR A 5 -5.09 -9.61 -74.67
C THR A 5 -5.04 -10.47 -73.41
N ALA A 6 -3.98 -11.27 -73.27
CA ALA A 6 -3.60 -11.94 -72.03
C ALA A 6 -2.95 -10.96 -71.03
N ARG A 7 -3.45 -10.90 -69.80
CA ARG A 7 -2.82 -10.16 -68.68
C ARG A 7 -1.88 -11.08 -67.89
N ARG A 8 -0.63 -10.62 -67.70
CA ARG A 8 0.36 -11.19 -66.77
C ARG A 8 0.03 -10.73 -65.34
N GLY A 9 0.16 -11.64 -64.37
CA GLY A 9 -0.09 -11.39 -62.95
C GLY A 9 1.00 -10.56 -62.26
N PRO A 10 0.73 -10.05 -61.05
CA PRO A 10 1.68 -9.26 -60.27
C PRO A 10 2.67 -10.18 -59.52
N GLY A 11 3.94 -9.79 -59.53
CA GLY A 11 5.03 -10.45 -58.81
C GLY A 11 4.99 -10.21 -57.29
N PRO A 12 5.89 -10.88 -56.53
CA PRO A 12 5.87 -10.87 -55.07
C PRO A 12 6.28 -9.50 -54.49
N PRO A 13 5.85 -9.17 -53.26
CA PRO A 13 6.12 -7.89 -52.62
C PRO A 13 7.63 -7.69 -52.34
N GLY A 14 8.08 -6.47 -52.60
CA GLY A 14 9.47 -6.04 -52.54
C GLY A 14 10.09 -6.12 -51.15
N GLN A 15 11.37 -6.49 -51.14
CA GLN A 15 12.27 -6.41 -50.01
C GLN A 15 12.30 -4.97 -49.46
N GLY A 16 12.21 -4.86 -48.13
CA GLY A 16 12.34 -3.59 -47.42
C GLY A 16 13.63 -2.87 -47.82
N ARG A 17 13.49 -1.59 -48.14
CA ARG A 17 14.60 -0.70 -48.46
C ARG A 17 15.41 -0.46 -47.18
N VAL A 18 16.54 -1.14 -47.04
CA VAL A 18 17.56 -0.83 -46.03
C VAL A 18 18.01 0.61 -46.27
N MET A 19 17.76 1.50 -45.32
CA MET A 19 18.34 2.84 -45.30
C MET A 19 19.87 2.66 -45.26
N SER A 20 20.55 3.10 -46.32
CA SER A 20 22.02 3.10 -46.37
C SER A 20 22.57 3.86 -45.17
N HIS A 21 23.34 3.17 -44.31
CA HIS A 21 24.13 3.77 -43.26
C HIS A 21 25.05 4.83 -43.86
N ASP A 22 24.86 6.08 -43.46
CA ASP A 22 25.87 7.11 -43.58
C ASP A 22 27.04 6.71 -42.69
N SER A 23 28.19 6.43 -43.30
CA SER A 23 29.40 5.88 -42.66
C SER A 23 30.27 6.97 -42.02
N SER A 24 29.70 8.13 -41.72
CA SER A 24 30.41 9.30 -41.20
C SER A 24 30.24 9.56 -39.68
N GLN A 25 29.42 8.78 -38.98
CA GLN A 25 29.40 8.82 -37.51
C GLN A 25 30.52 7.93 -36.93
N PRO A 26 31.36 8.44 -36.01
CA PRO A 26 32.35 7.60 -35.34
C PRO A 26 31.64 6.44 -34.66
N SER A 27 32.06 5.20 -34.96
CA SER A 27 31.53 4.02 -34.29
C SER A 27 31.79 4.19 -32.79
N LEU A 28 30.72 4.31 -32.00
CA LEU A 28 30.85 4.33 -30.55
C LEU A 28 31.43 2.98 -30.12
N GLN A 29 32.53 3.02 -29.37
CA GLN A 29 33.24 1.84 -28.88
C GLN A 29 33.05 1.74 -27.36
N PRO A 30 32.94 0.54 -26.78
CA PRO A 30 32.97 0.38 -25.34
C PRO A 30 34.22 1.02 -24.75
N PHE A 31 34.08 1.65 -23.58
CA PHE A 31 35.21 2.20 -22.83
C PHE A 31 35.03 1.92 -21.34
N VAL A 32 36.11 1.99 -20.57
CA VAL A 32 36.08 1.86 -19.11
C VAL A 32 36.25 3.26 -18.52
N ASN A 33 35.35 3.65 -17.62
CA ASN A 33 35.39 4.97 -16.98
C ASN A 33 36.40 5.02 -15.82
N SER A 34 36.51 6.16 -15.14
CA SER A 34 37.45 6.37 -14.02
C SER A 34 37.19 5.48 -12.80
N LEU A 35 35.99 4.90 -12.68
CA LEU A 35 35.58 3.98 -11.61
C LEU A 35 35.71 2.50 -12.00
N GLY A 36 36.23 2.20 -13.19
CA GLY A 36 36.34 0.83 -13.68
C GLY A 36 35.04 0.25 -14.26
N LEU A 37 33.99 1.07 -14.45
CA LEU A 37 32.76 0.63 -15.12
C LEU A 37 32.95 0.58 -16.63
N THR A 38 32.65 -0.58 -17.23
CA THR A 38 32.55 -0.72 -18.68
C THR A 38 31.25 -0.09 -19.16
N MET A 39 31.35 0.89 -20.04
CA MET A 39 30.22 1.58 -20.66
C MET A 39 30.03 1.06 -22.07
N VAL A 40 28.88 0.46 -22.34
CA VAL A 40 28.53 -0.21 -23.60
C VAL A 40 27.73 0.74 -24.50
N PRO A 41 28.14 0.98 -25.75
CA PRO A 41 27.39 1.81 -26.67
C PRO A 41 26.17 1.06 -27.21
N LEU A 42 25.01 1.69 -27.14
CA LEU A 42 23.76 1.20 -27.71
C LEU A 42 23.34 2.10 -28.88
N ALA A 43 23.04 1.47 -30.01
CA ALA A 43 22.62 2.17 -31.21
C ALA A 43 21.16 2.66 -31.08
N PRO A 44 20.77 3.71 -31.83
CA PRO A 44 19.36 4.05 -32.01
C PRO A 44 18.56 2.85 -32.54
N GLY A 45 17.28 2.79 -32.21
CA GLY A 45 16.43 1.71 -32.67
C GLY A 45 14.98 1.83 -32.25
N GLU A 46 14.18 0.89 -32.73
CA GLU A 46 12.75 0.81 -32.46
C GLU A 46 12.41 -0.52 -31.81
N TYR A 47 11.48 -0.50 -30.85
CA TYR A 47 10.98 -1.72 -30.22
C TYR A 47 9.55 -1.51 -29.70
N ARG A 48 8.89 -2.63 -29.39
CA ARG A 48 7.61 -2.60 -28.68
C ARG A 48 7.85 -2.63 -27.19
N ARG A 49 7.42 -1.57 -26.51
CA ARG A 49 7.52 -1.40 -25.06
C ARG A 49 6.26 -1.91 -24.38
N GLY A 50 6.41 -2.49 -23.20
CA GLY A 50 5.30 -3.03 -22.41
C GLY A 50 4.86 -4.44 -22.82
N SER A 51 3.71 -4.85 -22.29
CA SER A 51 3.13 -6.17 -22.50
C SER A 51 1.62 -6.17 -22.24
N ASP A 52 0.83 -6.65 -23.20
CA ASP A 52 -0.62 -6.85 -23.02
C ASP A 52 -0.96 -8.17 -22.29
N ARG A 53 0.08 -8.89 -21.81
CA ARG A 53 -0.03 -10.18 -21.11
C ARG A 53 0.69 -10.17 -19.75
N GLY A 54 1.19 -9.00 -19.33
CA GLY A 54 1.88 -8.79 -18.05
C GLY A 54 0.94 -8.20 -17.01
N GLU A 55 1.48 -7.40 -16.09
CA GLU A 55 0.65 -6.60 -15.18
C GLU A 55 -0.12 -5.50 -15.92
N TRP A 56 -1.16 -4.98 -15.28
CA TRP A 56 -2.09 -4.00 -15.86
C TRP A 56 -1.40 -2.69 -16.28
N ASP A 57 -0.30 -2.33 -15.64
CA ASP A 57 0.49 -1.11 -15.86
C ASP A 57 1.61 -1.28 -16.90
N GLU A 58 1.82 -2.50 -17.39
CA GLU A 58 2.67 -2.80 -18.55
C GLU A 58 1.93 -2.52 -19.88
N ALA A 59 0.61 -2.29 -19.82
CA ALA A 59 -0.26 -2.09 -20.97
C ALA A 59 -0.66 -0.60 -21.18
N PRO A 60 -1.01 -0.19 -22.41
CA PRO A 60 -0.93 -0.97 -23.65
C PRO A 60 0.50 -1.07 -24.20
N THR A 61 0.75 -2.15 -24.93
CA THR A 61 1.99 -2.31 -25.70
C THR A 61 2.01 -1.31 -26.86
N HIS A 62 3.05 -0.47 -26.93
CA HIS A 62 3.17 0.60 -27.92
C HIS A 62 4.57 0.64 -28.55
N LEU A 63 4.71 1.34 -29.69
CA LEU A 63 5.99 1.48 -30.38
C LEU A 63 6.80 2.62 -29.76
N VAL A 64 8.07 2.36 -29.46
CA VAL A 64 9.03 3.36 -29.01
C VAL A 64 10.19 3.43 -30.01
N THR A 65 10.55 4.65 -30.42
CA THR A 65 11.71 4.94 -31.25
C THR A 65 12.74 5.71 -30.42
N LEU A 66 13.94 5.17 -30.25
CA LEU A 66 15.11 5.86 -29.69
C LEU A 66 15.96 6.38 -30.85
N THR A 67 16.14 7.69 -30.97
CA THR A 67 16.77 8.35 -32.13
C THR A 67 18.26 8.60 -31.95
N GLN A 68 18.72 8.69 -30.70
CA GLN A 68 20.12 8.95 -30.36
C GLN A 68 20.79 7.70 -29.78
N PRO A 69 22.07 7.46 -30.10
CA PRO A 69 22.84 6.47 -29.37
C PRO A 69 23.11 6.99 -27.95
N PHE A 70 23.27 6.05 -27.04
CA PHE A 70 23.67 6.32 -25.66
C PHE A 70 24.60 5.19 -25.19
N TYR A 71 25.28 5.39 -24.07
CA TYR A 71 25.96 4.28 -23.39
C TYR A 71 25.17 3.85 -22.17
N LEU A 72 25.24 2.56 -21.85
CA LEU A 72 24.75 2.01 -20.60
C LEU A 72 25.89 1.24 -19.91
N ALA A 73 26.00 1.36 -18.60
CA ALA A 73 26.95 0.57 -17.83
C ALA A 73 26.62 -0.93 -18.01
N ALA A 74 27.67 -1.73 -18.24
CA ALA A 74 27.55 -3.17 -18.42
C ALA A 74 26.94 -3.88 -17.21
N THR A 75 27.12 -3.31 -16.01
CA THR A 75 26.60 -3.80 -14.73
C THR A 75 25.97 -2.66 -13.92
N PRO A 76 25.17 -2.98 -12.89
CA PRO A 76 24.85 -2.04 -11.81
C PRO A 76 26.09 -1.48 -11.12
N VAL A 77 25.91 -0.35 -10.45
CA VAL A 77 26.96 0.29 -9.63
C VAL A 77 27.21 -0.58 -8.39
N THR A 78 28.49 -0.79 -8.07
CA THR A 78 28.92 -1.57 -6.90
C THR A 78 29.14 -0.70 -5.66
N ASN A 79 29.24 -1.33 -4.49
CA ASN A 79 29.57 -0.63 -3.24
C ASN A 79 30.87 0.18 -3.34
N ALA A 80 31.96 -0.40 -3.86
CA ALA A 80 33.23 0.31 -3.97
C ALA A 80 33.16 1.53 -4.89
N GLN A 81 32.38 1.43 -5.97
CA GLN A 81 32.17 2.54 -6.90
C GLN A 81 31.31 3.65 -6.26
N TYR A 82 30.22 3.30 -5.57
CA TYR A 82 29.38 4.27 -4.87
C TYR A 82 30.13 4.95 -3.71
N GLU A 83 30.94 4.22 -2.97
CA GLU A 83 31.73 4.75 -1.86
C GLU A 83 32.86 5.70 -2.29
N ALA A 84 33.23 5.71 -3.58
CA ALA A 84 34.10 6.75 -4.12
C ALA A 84 33.43 8.14 -4.12
N PHE A 85 32.10 8.18 -4.19
CA PHE A 85 31.27 9.37 -4.06
C PHE A 85 30.90 9.64 -2.59
N ASP A 86 30.36 8.63 -1.89
CA ASP A 86 29.93 8.74 -0.49
C ASP A 86 30.50 7.58 0.36
N PRO A 87 31.68 7.78 0.98
CA PRO A 87 32.30 6.76 1.83
C PRO A 87 31.46 6.35 3.05
N SER A 88 30.49 7.18 3.47
CA SER A 88 29.67 6.89 4.66
C SER A 88 28.68 5.75 4.42
N HIS A 89 28.36 5.47 3.15
CA HIS A 89 27.46 4.38 2.74
C HIS A 89 27.95 2.99 3.19
N ARG A 90 29.26 2.82 3.43
CA ARG A 90 29.84 1.60 3.99
C ARG A 90 29.12 1.09 5.25
N ALA A 91 28.47 1.97 6.02
CA ALA A 91 27.68 1.61 7.20
C ALA A 91 26.44 0.75 6.90
N LEU A 92 25.95 0.73 5.65
CA LEU A 92 24.77 -0.03 5.21
C LEU A 92 25.12 -1.41 4.63
N ARG A 93 26.41 -1.71 4.43
CA ARG A 93 26.84 -3.02 3.95
C ARG A 93 26.45 -4.12 4.94
N GLY A 94 25.97 -5.24 4.41
CA GLY A 94 25.58 -6.38 5.23
C GLY A 94 24.27 -6.21 6.01
N CYS A 95 23.53 -5.10 5.84
CA CYS A 95 22.15 -5.00 6.29
C CYS A 95 21.32 -6.14 5.66
N HIS A 96 20.53 -6.85 6.47
CA HIS A 96 19.88 -8.13 6.14
C HIS A 96 20.81 -9.22 5.60
N GLY A 97 22.12 -9.08 5.80
CA GLY A 97 23.13 -9.99 5.27
C GLY A 97 23.39 -9.88 3.78
N LEU A 98 22.98 -8.78 3.14
CA LEU A 98 23.11 -8.50 1.71
C LEU A 98 24.19 -7.45 1.44
N SER A 99 24.75 -7.45 0.21
CA SER A 99 25.68 -6.42 -0.30
C SER A 99 26.81 -6.06 0.69
N ARG A 100 27.66 -7.05 1.00
CA ARG A 100 28.77 -6.96 1.95
C ARG A 100 30.09 -6.56 1.31
N ASP A 101 30.35 -7.06 0.10
CA ASP A 101 31.67 -6.96 -0.52
C ASP A 101 31.74 -5.79 -1.51
N ASP A 102 32.97 -5.45 -1.91
CA ASP A 102 33.27 -4.26 -2.73
C ASP A 102 32.65 -4.34 -4.13
N ASP A 103 32.58 -5.54 -4.70
CA ASP A 103 32.09 -5.86 -6.05
C ASP A 103 30.61 -6.28 -6.08
N GLU A 104 29.90 -6.18 -4.95
CA GLU A 104 28.46 -6.37 -4.90
C GLU A 104 27.70 -5.09 -5.25
N ALA A 105 26.53 -5.25 -5.88
CA ALA A 105 25.66 -4.14 -6.25
C ALA A 105 25.29 -3.28 -5.03
N VAL A 106 25.39 -1.96 -5.16
CA VAL A 106 25.01 -1.03 -4.09
C VAL A 106 23.50 -1.11 -3.84
N LEU A 107 23.11 -1.14 -2.56
CA LEU A 107 21.72 -1.15 -2.09
C LEU A 107 21.41 0.06 -1.21
N PHE A 108 20.14 0.26 -0.86
CA PHE A 108 19.68 1.34 0.03
C PHE A 108 20.05 2.75 -0.47
N VAL A 109 19.96 2.94 -1.79
CA VAL A 109 20.22 4.23 -2.43
C VAL A 109 18.89 4.85 -2.84
N THR A 110 18.64 6.08 -2.41
CA THR A 110 17.47 6.85 -2.87
C THR A 110 17.65 7.30 -4.32
N TRP A 111 16.55 7.64 -5.00
CA TRP A 111 16.64 8.18 -6.37
C TRP A 111 17.51 9.45 -6.42
N TRP A 112 17.35 10.33 -5.41
CA TRP A 112 18.12 11.57 -5.29
C TRP A 112 19.62 11.31 -5.14
N GLN A 113 19.99 10.30 -4.34
CA GLN A 113 21.39 9.89 -4.17
C GLN A 113 21.98 9.30 -5.45
N ALA A 114 21.22 8.49 -6.18
CA ALA A 114 21.65 7.93 -7.46
C ALA A 114 21.87 9.03 -8.52
N VAL A 115 21.01 10.05 -8.56
CA VAL A 115 21.20 11.23 -9.42
C VAL A 115 22.41 12.04 -8.99
N ALA A 116 22.59 12.30 -7.68
CA ALA A 116 23.76 13.02 -7.17
C ALA A 116 25.08 12.31 -7.49
N PHE A 117 25.10 10.96 -7.45
CA PHE A 117 26.24 10.16 -7.89
C PHE A 117 26.54 10.39 -9.39
N CYS A 118 25.51 10.40 -10.24
CA CYS A 118 25.67 10.67 -11.67
C CYS A 118 26.24 12.07 -11.92
N GLU A 119 25.71 13.10 -11.25
CA GLU A 119 26.17 14.48 -11.36
C GLU A 119 27.62 14.65 -10.89
N TRP A 120 27.98 13.99 -9.78
CA TRP A 120 29.35 13.99 -9.28
C TRP A 120 30.31 13.38 -10.30
N LEU A 121 29.99 12.20 -10.84
CA LEU A 121 30.83 11.54 -11.83
C LEU A 121 30.91 12.34 -13.14
N ALA A 122 29.81 13.00 -13.51
CA ALA A 122 29.77 13.90 -14.65
C ALA A 122 30.75 15.06 -14.50
N HIS A 123 30.83 15.66 -13.30
CA HIS A 123 31.80 16.70 -12.99
C HIS A 123 33.24 16.17 -13.01
N GLN A 124 33.49 14.96 -12.50
CA GLN A 124 34.83 14.36 -12.48
C GLN A 124 35.38 14.09 -13.89
N GLU A 125 34.53 13.59 -14.79
CA GLU A 125 34.97 13.17 -16.13
C GLU A 125 34.68 14.19 -17.23
N GLY A 126 33.87 15.21 -16.96
CA GLY A 126 33.40 16.16 -17.97
C GLY A 126 32.46 15.52 -18.99
N ARG A 127 31.61 14.59 -18.57
CA ARG A 127 30.72 13.79 -19.44
C ARG A 127 29.32 13.69 -18.83
N GLU A 128 28.28 13.63 -19.64
CA GLU A 128 26.88 13.67 -19.18
C GLU A 128 26.38 12.30 -18.67
N TYR A 129 26.72 11.97 -17.41
CA TYR A 129 26.17 10.80 -16.72
C TYR A 129 24.78 11.07 -16.15
N ARG A 130 23.92 10.06 -16.18
CA ARG A 130 22.56 10.09 -15.65
C ARG A 130 22.05 8.67 -15.36
N LEU A 131 20.86 8.57 -14.78
CA LEU A 131 20.09 7.33 -14.82
C LEU A 131 19.58 7.05 -16.24
N PRO A 132 19.41 5.77 -16.64
CA PRO A 132 18.73 5.45 -17.88
C PRO A 132 17.29 5.95 -17.84
N THR A 133 16.75 6.31 -19.00
CA THR A 133 15.30 6.42 -19.09
C THR A 133 14.69 5.02 -19.00
N GLU A 134 13.43 4.94 -18.60
CA GLU A 134 12.70 3.67 -18.54
C GLU A 134 12.66 3.00 -19.92
N ALA A 135 12.50 3.80 -20.98
CA ALA A 135 12.50 3.32 -22.34
C ALA A 135 13.86 2.79 -22.80
N GLU A 136 14.94 3.47 -22.42
CA GLU A 136 16.31 3.00 -22.68
C GLU A 136 16.61 1.72 -21.92
N TRP A 137 16.19 1.62 -20.66
CA TRP A 137 16.39 0.44 -19.83
C TRP A 137 15.70 -0.78 -20.45
N GLU A 138 14.43 -0.67 -20.83
CA GLU A 138 13.69 -1.80 -21.41
C GLU A 138 14.23 -2.17 -22.81
N TYR A 139 14.64 -1.19 -23.62
CA TYR A 139 15.32 -1.43 -24.90
C TYR A 139 16.60 -2.24 -24.70
N ALA A 140 17.44 -1.79 -23.76
CA ALA A 140 18.71 -2.42 -23.40
C ALA A 140 18.51 -3.82 -22.83
N CYS A 141 17.51 -4.02 -21.97
CA CYS A 141 17.17 -5.32 -21.40
C CYS A 141 16.78 -6.31 -22.51
N ARG A 142 15.84 -5.92 -23.38
CA ARG A 142 15.31 -6.77 -24.46
C ARG A 142 16.36 -7.15 -25.49
N ALA A 143 17.34 -6.28 -25.77
CA ALA A 143 18.44 -6.53 -26.69
C ALA A 143 18.01 -7.10 -28.06
N GLY A 144 16.92 -6.56 -28.62
CA GLY A 144 16.36 -6.97 -29.91
C GLY A 144 15.32 -8.10 -29.86
N THR A 145 14.97 -8.61 -28.68
CA THR A 145 13.93 -9.63 -28.50
C THR A 145 12.58 -9.03 -28.12
N ALA A 146 11.51 -9.78 -28.38
CA ALA A 146 10.14 -9.47 -27.95
C ALA A 146 9.60 -10.49 -26.94
N THR A 147 10.47 -11.38 -26.46
CA THR A 147 10.13 -12.41 -25.48
C THR A 147 9.98 -11.81 -24.08
N ARG A 148 9.52 -12.66 -23.14
CA ARG A 148 9.28 -12.30 -21.75
C ARG A 148 10.56 -11.88 -21.02
N PHE A 149 11.63 -12.61 -21.29
CA PHE A 149 13.01 -12.32 -20.90
C PHE A 149 13.85 -12.19 -22.16
N TRP A 150 15.03 -11.57 -22.07
CA TRP A 150 15.86 -11.38 -23.27
C TRP A 150 16.31 -12.70 -23.91
N ASN A 151 16.43 -13.77 -23.10
CA ASN A 151 16.89 -15.09 -23.52
C ASN A 151 15.76 -16.07 -23.84
N GLY A 152 14.49 -15.67 -23.73
CA GLY A 152 13.37 -16.53 -24.08
C GLY A 152 12.08 -16.30 -23.27
N PRO A 153 11.12 -17.25 -23.36
CA PRO A 153 9.86 -17.18 -22.62
C PRO A 153 10.01 -17.51 -21.13
N GLU A 154 11.07 -18.19 -20.74
CA GLU A 154 11.38 -18.60 -19.36
C GLU A 154 12.78 -18.14 -18.98
N LEU A 155 12.98 -17.76 -17.71
CA LEU A 155 14.28 -17.33 -17.21
C LEU A 155 15.04 -18.54 -16.63
N PRO A 156 16.23 -18.88 -17.18
CA PRO A 156 17.03 -20.00 -16.71
C PRO A 156 17.49 -19.87 -15.24
N PRO A 157 17.74 -20.99 -14.53
CA PRO A 157 18.12 -20.98 -13.12
C PRO A 157 19.40 -20.19 -12.78
N GLU A 158 20.33 -20.01 -13.71
CA GLU A 158 21.56 -19.24 -13.47
C GLU A 158 21.32 -17.74 -13.24
N TYR A 159 20.14 -17.22 -13.58
CA TYR A 159 19.72 -15.85 -13.27
C TYR A 159 18.98 -15.76 -11.93
N HIS A 160 18.74 -16.90 -11.26
CA HIS A 160 17.94 -16.93 -10.04
C HIS A 160 18.79 -16.53 -8.82
N ARG A 161 18.25 -15.63 -8.02
CA ARG A 161 18.70 -15.11 -6.72
C ARG A 161 17.53 -15.13 -5.71
N ALA A 162 17.13 -16.31 -5.27
CA ALA A 162 16.05 -16.54 -4.31
C ALA A 162 14.66 -16.02 -4.75
N GLN A 163 14.22 -16.34 -5.98
CA GLN A 163 12.90 -15.95 -6.53
C GLN A 163 11.79 -16.81 -5.89
N ALA A 164 11.49 -16.51 -4.65
CA ALA A 164 10.38 -17.09 -3.90
C ALA A 164 9.92 -16.12 -2.82
N PHE A 165 8.64 -16.20 -2.48
CA PHE A 165 8.10 -15.50 -1.31
C PHE A 165 8.81 -15.95 -0.02
N ASP A 166 9.31 -14.97 0.74
CA ASP A 166 9.72 -15.11 2.12
C ASP A 166 9.29 -13.85 2.89
N TRP A 167 9.01 -13.98 4.18
CA TRP A 167 8.66 -12.85 5.04
C TRP A 167 9.87 -11.95 5.33
N TYR A 168 11.09 -12.46 5.15
CA TYR A 168 12.31 -11.72 5.39
C TYR A 168 13.30 -11.88 4.22
N PRO A 169 14.12 -10.85 3.94
CA PRO A 169 15.11 -10.92 2.89
C PRO A 169 16.07 -12.09 3.13
N GLN A 170 16.28 -12.93 2.11
CA GLN A 170 17.23 -14.04 2.19
C GLN A 170 18.62 -13.58 1.75
N PRO A 171 19.67 -13.79 2.56
CA PRO A 171 21.03 -13.45 2.17
C PRO A 171 21.45 -14.22 0.91
N VAL A 172 21.82 -13.49 -0.14
CA VAL A 172 22.36 -14.02 -1.40
C VAL A 172 23.56 -13.19 -1.87
N PRO A 173 24.50 -13.77 -2.63
CA PRO A 173 25.57 -13.01 -3.25
C PRO A 173 25.02 -12.06 -4.32
N LEU A 174 25.46 -10.81 -4.28
CA LEU A 174 25.05 -9.74 -5.20
C LEU A 174 26.21 -9.21 -6.04
N VAL A 175 27.27 -10.02 -6.21
CA VAL A 175 28.41 -9.72 -7.08
C VAL A 175 27.92 -9.46 -8.50
N VAL A 176 28.29 -8.30 -9.04
CA VAL A 176 27.87 -7.89 -10.39
C VAL A 176 28.60 -8.67 -11.49
N GLY A 177 28.01 -8.75 -12.67
CA GLY A 177 28.61 -9.33 -13.87
C GLY A 177 28.67 -10.86 -13.88
N GLN A 178 28.07 -11.54 -12.90
CA GLN A 178 28.12 -13.01 -12.79
C GLN A 178 27.09 -13.71 -13.68
N GLN A 179 25.97 -13.04 -14.00
CA GLN A 179 24.97 -13.60 -14.92
C GLN A 179 25.48 -13.54 -16.36
N PRO A 180 25.09 -14.49 -17.24
CA PRO A 180 25.44 -14.39 -18.65
C PRO A 180 24.89 -13.08 -19.25
N PRO A 181 25.68 -12.36 -20.04
CA PRO A 181 25.23 -11.10 -20.63
C PRO A 181 24.20 -11.35 -21.74
N ASN A 182 23.36 -10.35 -21.96
CA ASN A 182 22.51 -10.32 -23.15
C ASN A 182 23.36 -10.10 -24.44
N PRO A 183 22.78 -10.18 -25.65
CA PRO A 183 23.51 -10.03 -26.91
C PRO A 183 24.27 -8.70 -27.08
N TRP A 184 24.00 -7.70 -26.23
CA TRP A 184 24.67 -6.42 -26.23
C TRP A 184 25.73 -6.30 -25.12
N SER A 185 26.14 -7.40 -24.49
CA SER A 185 27.16 -7.42 -23.43
C SER A 185 26.75 -6.70 -22.14
N LEU A 186 25.44 -6.57 -21.89
CA LEU A 186 24.91 -6.08 -20.62
C LEU A 186 24.59 -7.26 -19.70
N HIS A 187 25.04 -7.17 -18.46
CA HIS A 187 24.82 -8.15 -17.42
C HIS A 187 23.71 -7.71 -16.46
N ASP A 188 23.21 -8.68 -15.70
CA ASP A 188 22.32 -8.45 -14.55
C ASP A 188 21.03 -7.69 -14.89
N MET A 189 20.54 -7.81 -16.12
CA MET A 189 19.30 -7.17 -16.57
C MET A 189 18.03 -7.82 -15.98
N HIS A 190 18.18 -8.96 -15.29
CA HIS A 190 17.08 -9.72 -14.68
C HIS A 190 17.46 -10.17 -13.26
N GLY A 191 16.89 -9.52 -12.24
CA GLY A 191 16.82 -10.07 -10.89
C GLY A 191 18.06 -9.96 -10.00
N LEU A 192 19.02 -9.06 -10.31
CA LEU A 192 20.08 -8.73 -9.34
C LEU A 192 19.58 -7.68 -8.35
N VAL A 193 19.23 -6.49 -8.84
CA VAL A 193 18.66 -5.38 -8.05
C VAL A 193 17.61 -4.65 -8.90
N GLU A 194 16.64 -4.02 -8.24
CA GLU A 194 15.71 -3.11 -8.88
C GLU A 194 16.42 -1.79 -9.13
N GLU A 195 16.35 -1.30 -10.37
CA GLU A 195 17.18 -0.18 -10.79
C GLU A 195 16.36 1.07 -11.01
N TRP A 196 16.79 2.15 -10.36
CA TRP A 196 16.23 3.47 -10.60
C TRP A 196 16.36 3.91 -12.06
N CYS A 197 15.23 4.36 -12.62
CA CYS A 197 15.18 5.07 -13.89
C CYS A 197 14.99 6.58 -13.66
N LEU A 198 15.30 7.39 -14.66
CA LEU A 198 15.11 8.84 -14.61
C LEU A 198 13.62 9.25 -14.52
N ASP A 199 12.75 8.42 -15.10
CA ASP A 199 11.34 8.70 -15.36
C ASP A 199 10.51 8.79 -14.08
N GLY A 200 9.54 9.71 -14.07
CA GLY A 200 8.41 9.59 -13.15
C GLY A 200 7.46 8.48 -13.60
N TYR A 201 6.86 7.81 -12.62
CA TYR A 201 5.95 6.70 -12.88
C TYR A 201 4.57 7.23 -13.31
N GLY A 202 4.04 6.67 -14.39
CA GLY A 202 2.78 7.08 -15.00
C GLY A 202 2.28 6.10 -16.06
N PRO A 203 1.04 6.26 -16.54
CA PRO A 203 0.41 5.35 -17.49
C PRO A 203 1.10 5.37 -18.86
N TYR A 204 1.04 4.25 -19.58
CA TYR A 204 1.53 4.18 -20.95
C TYR A 204 0.57 4.84 -21.95
N PRO A 205 1.10 5.61 -22.93
CA PRO A 205 0.30 6.07 -24.04
C PRO A 205 -0.06 4.90 -24.96
N ALA A 206 -1.21 5.00 -25.63
CA ALA A 206 -1.59 4.02 -26.66
C ALA A 206 -0.84 4.23 -27.99
N ASP A 207 -0.39 5.46 -28.24
CA ASP A 207 0.25 5.84 -29.50
C ASP A 207 1.77 5.59 -29.49
N ALA A 208 2.36 5.58 -30.69
CA ALA A 208 3.81 5.51 -30.83
C ALA A 208 4.49 6.78 -30.28
N VAL A 209 5.63 6.62 -29.62
CA VAL A 209 6.39 7.73 -29.02
C VAL A 209 7.86 7.70 -29.46
N VAL A 210 8.48 8.87 -29.48
CA VAL A 210 9.88 9.06 -29.87
C VAL A 210 10.64 9.64 -28.68
N ASP A 211 11.75 8.99 -28.32
CA ASP A 211 12.61 9.31 -27.18
C ASP A 211 11.82 9.66 -25.88
N PRO A 212 10.89 8.82 -25.41
CA PRO A 212 10.03 9.17 -24.28
C PRO A 212 10.81 9.26 -22.96
N VAL A 213 10.44 10.24 -22.12
CA VAL A 213 10.82 10.35 -20.71
C VAL A 213 9.53 10.59 -19.94
N GLY A 214 9.29 9.80 -18.90
CA GLY A 214 8.10 9.89 -18.06
C GLY A 214 7.99 11.24 -17.36
N ASP A 215 6.75 11.68 -17.18
CA ASP A 215 6.41 12.98 -16.61
C ASP A 215 6.97 13.15 -15.19
N PRO A 216 7.22 14.39 -14.74
CA PRO A 216 7.43 14.64 -13.32
C PRO A 216 6.25 14.08 -12.52
N ALA A 217 6.54 13.10 -11.66
CA ALA A 217 5.57 12.42 -10.81
C ALA A 217 6.13 12.29 -9.39
N GLU A 218 5.25 12.02 -8.44
CA GLU A 218 5.62 11.77 -7.04
C GLU A 218 6.45 10.48 -6.89
N LEU A 219 6.16 9.48 -7.73
CA LEU A 219 6.86 8.21 -7.78
C LEU A 219 7.85 8.17 -8.94
N ARG A 220 8.94 7.43 -8.77
CA ARG A 220 9.95 7.15 -9.80
C ARG A 220 9.90 5.69 -10.21
N VAL A 221 10.21 5.44 -11.47
CA VAL A 221 10.21 4.09 -12.03
C VAL A 221 11.42 3.30 -11.53
N THR A 222 11.18 2.01 -11.24
CA THR A 222 12.22 1.00 -11.06
C THR A 222 12.05 -0.13 -12.07
N ARG A 223 13.15 -0.75 -12.49
CA ARG A 223 13.15 -1.83 -13.50
C ARG A 223 14.05 -3.00 -13.11
N GLY A 224 13.82 -4.16 -13.75
CA GLY A 224 14.68 -5.35 -13.66
C GLY A 224 14.27 -6.43 -12.66
N GLY A 225 13.33 -6.12 -11.77
CA GLY A 225 13.07 -6.94 -10.59
C GLY A 225 14.32 -7.04 -9.71
N SER A 226 14.32 -7.91 -8.71
CA SER A 226 15.50 -8.07 -7.84
C SER A 226 15.67 -9.50 -7.37
N HIS A 227 16.74 -9.72 -6.63
CA HIS A 227 16.81 -10.84 -5.71
C HIS A 227 15.58 -10.84 -4.79
N ASN A 228 15.16 -12.02 -4.31
CA ASN A 228 14.00 -12.14 -3.42
C ASN A 228 12.64 -11.73 -4.00
N THR A 229 12.51 -11.54 -5.33
CA THR A 229 11.22 -11.28 -5.99
C THR A 229 10.82 -12.42 -6.87
N ASP A 230 9.53 -12.72 -6.99
CA ASP A 230 9.07 -13.78 -7.89
C ASP A 230 9.50 -13.54 -9.35
N LEU A 231 9.70 -14.62 -10.11
CA LEU A 231 10.15 -14.58 -11.52
C LEU A 231 9.27 -13.70 -12.42
N ASP A 232 8.02 -13.49 -12.03
CA ASP A 232 7.07 -12.67 -12.76
C ASP A 232 7.43 -11.19 -12.77
N TYR A 233 8.19 -10.71 -11.77
CA TYR A 233 8.66 -9.33 -11.69
C TYR A 233 10.00 -9.11 -12.39
N LEU A 234 10.65 -10.18 -12.88
CA LEU A 234 11.93 -10.11 -13.59
C LEU A 234 11.73 -9.93 -15.11
N ARG A 235 10.50 -9.87 -15.62
CA ARG A 235 10.23 -9.72 -17.06
C ARG A 235 10.86 -8.44 -17.60
N SER A 236 11.27 -8.45 -18.87
CA SER A 236 11.79 -7.23 -19.53
C SER A 236 10.76 -6.08 -19.52
N ALA A 237 9.47 -6.41 -19.61
CA ALA A 237 8.38 -5.45 -19.61
C ALA A 237 7.94 -5.00 -18.22
N ASN A 238 8.27 -5.75 -17.16
CA ASN A 238 7.85 -5.45 -15.80
C ASN A 238 8.41 -4.09 -15.37
N ARG A 239 7.62 -3.34 -14.61
CA ARG A 239 7.99 -2.05 -14.05
C ARG A 239 7.48 -1.93 -12.63
N GLY A 240 8.32 -1.42 -11.75
CA GLY A 240 7.94 -1.06 -10.40
C GLY A 240 7.94 0.45 -10.23
N ALA A 241 7.51 0.88 -9.06
CA ALA A 241 7.63 2.27 -8.63
C ALA A 241 8.11 2.34 -7.19
N ALA A 242 8.75 3.45 -6.85
CA ALA A 242 9.03 3.80 -5.47
C ALA A 242 9.05 5.31 -5.30
N TYR A 243 8.81 5.78 -4.08
CA TYR A 243 9.03 7.18 -3.74
C TYR A 243 10.51 7.50 -3.94
N PRO A 244 10.87 8.69 -4.45
CA PRO A 244 12.27 9.04 -4.69
C PRO A 244 13.09 9.12 -3.39
N ASP A 245 12.41 9.23 -2.25
CA ASP A 245 12.95 9.16 -0.90
C ASP A 245 13.06 7.72 -0.34
N ASP A 246 12.50 6.73 -1.00
CA ASP A 246 12.60 5.35 -0.52
C ASP A 246 14.03 4.81 -0.73
N ALA A 247 14.47 3.96 0.20
CA ALA A 247 15.75 3.28 0.14
C ALA A 247 15.63 1.97 0.92
N HIS A 248 15.71 0.86 0.20
CA HIS A 248 15.58 -0.49 0.78
C HIS A 248 16.53 -1.48 0.10
N TRP A 249 16.55 -2.70 0.62
CA TRP A 249 17.51 -3.76 0.24
C TRP A 249 17.32 -4.28 -1.20
N LEU A 250 16.33 -3.82 -1.95
CA LEU A 250 16.15 -4.23 -3.35
C LEU A 250 16.61 -3.16 -4.34
N LEU A 251 16.76 -1.90 -3.89
CA LEU A 251 17.00 -0.75 -4.77
C LEU A 251 18.48 -0.46 -4.96
N GLY A 252 18.91 -0.51 -6.22
CA GLY A 252 20.18 -0.03 -6.71
C GLY A 252 20.00 0.79 -7.98
N PHE A 253 21.06 0.93 -8.77
CA PHE A 253 20.99 1.65 -10.05
C PHE A 253 22.18 1.28 -10.96
N ARG A 254 22.04 1.62 -12.25
CA ARG A 254 23.13 1.60 -13.22
C ARG A 254 23.22 2.93 -13.96
N LEU A 255 24.38 3.21 -14.56
CA LEU A 255 24.62 4.46 -15.25
C LEU A 255 24.22 4.40 -16.72
N ALA A 256 23.64 5.49 -17.21
CA ALA A 256 23.62 5.84 -18.61
C ALA A 256 24.54 7.04 -18.87
N LEU A 257 25.00 7.17 -20.11
CA LEU A 257 25.77 8.32 -20.57
C LEU A 257 25.27 8.77 -21.94
N GLY A 258 24.98 10.06 -22.05
CA GLY A 258 24.47 10.70 -23.26
C GLY A 258 23.37 11.70 -22.92
N PRO A 259 22.96 12.53 -23.90
CA PRO A 259 21.93 13.53 -23.67
C PRO A 259 20.65 12.84 -23.19
N ALA A 260 19.99 13.43 -22.19
CA ALA A 260 18.65 13.01 -21.82
C ALA A 260 17.68 13.44 -22.94
N PRO A 261 16.69 12.62 -23.29
CA PRO A 261 15.65 13.07 -24.20
C PRO A 261 14.92 14.30 -23.67
N ALA A 262 14.58 15.23 -24.55
CA ALA A 262 13.86 16.47 -24.22
C ALA A 262 12.36 16.38 -24.51
N THR A 263 11.79 15.17 -24.49
CA THR A 263 10.39 14.95 -24.86
C THR A 263 9.46 15.61 -23.84
N PRO A 264 8.47 16.42 -24.28
CA PRO A 264 7.52 17.06 -23.38
C PRO A 264 6.73 16.03 -22.56
N PRO A 265 6.30 16.39 -21.34
CA PRO A 265 5.46 15.52 -20.55
C PRO A 265 4.18 15.13 -21.31
N ALA A 266 3.76 13.89 -21.14
CA ALA A 266 2.48 13.35 -21.57
C ALA A 266 1.30 14.03 -20.84
N ARG A 267 0.09 13.64 -21.24
CA ARG A 267 -1.15 14.20 -20.73
C ARG A 267 -1.42 13.63 -19.32
N GLN A 268 -1.65 14.51 -18.35
CA GLN A 268 -2.09 14.12 -17.00
C GLN A 268 -3.37 13.28 -17.05
N ALA A 269 -3.40 12.20 -16.26
CA ALA A 269 -4.59 11.40 -16.05
C ALA A 269 -5.70 12.25 -15.39
N PRO A 270 -6.99 12.00 -15.69
CA PRO A 270 -8.07 12.63 -14.96
C PRO A 270 -8.01 12.26 -13.47
N PRO A 271 -8.52 13.12 -12.57
CA PRO A 271 -8.59 12.78 -11.16
C PRO A 271 -9.49 11.55 -10.94
N PRO A 272 -9.20 10.73 -9.93
CA PRO A 272 -10.01 9.56 -9.61
C PRO A 272 -11.42 9.96 -9.16
N ARG A 273 -12.39 9.02 -9.26
CA ARG A 273 -13.82 9.31 -8.99
C ARG A 273 -14.06 9.95 -7.63
N TRP A 274 -13.41 9.45 -6.58
CA TRP A 274 -13.53 9.98 -5.21
C TRP A 274 -12.98 11.41 -5.04
N ALA A 275 -12.16 11.90 -5.98
CA ALA A 275 -11.62 13.26 -6.01
C ALA A 275 -12.38 14.17 -7.00
N HIS A 276 -13.17 13.60 -7.88
CA HIS A 276 -13.83 14.34 -8.96
C HIS A 276 -15.03 15.15 -8.43
N ALA A 277 -15.14 16.40 -8.89
CA ALA A 277 -16.25 17.31 -8.61
C ALA A 277 -16.64 17.43 -7.11
N VAL A 278 -15.66 17.39 -6.22
CA VAL A 278 -15.86 17.52 -4.77
C VAL A 278 -16.15 18.99 -4.40
N SER A 279 -17.17 19.22 -3.57
CA SER A 279 -17.47 20.56 -3.05
C SER A 279 -16.32 21.07 -2.19
N THR A 280 -15.87 22.29 -2.48
CA THR A 280 -14.86 22.99 -1.66
C THR A 280 -15.46 23.70 -0.45
N ALA A 281 -16.78 23.91 -0.44
CA ALA A 281 -17.48 24.60 0.64
C ALA A 281 -17.74 23.67 1.82
N PRO A 282 -17.36 24.04 3.05
CA PRO A 282 -17.75 23.30 4.24
C PRO A 282 -19.26 23.39 4.46
N VAL A 283 -19.83 22.39 5.13
CA VAL A 283 -21.24 22.40 5.53
C VAL A 283 -21.39 22.96 6.94
N THR A 284 -22.56 23.53 7.21
CA THR A 284 -22.98 23.77 8.59
C THR A 284 -23.60 22.49 9.13
N TRP A 285 -22.89 21.83 10.04
CA TRP A 285 -23.36 20.60 10.67
C TRP A 285 -24.59 20.88 11.55
N PRO A 286 -25.62 20.03 11.47
CA PRO A 286 -26.70 20.01 12.46
C PRO A 286 -26.14 19.70 13.86
N GLU A 287 -26.83 20.17 14.90
CA GLU A 287 -26.57 19.72 16.27
C GLU A 287 -26.94 18.24 16.42
N PRO A 288 -26.22 17.47 17.26
CA PRO A 288 -26.58 16.10 17.60
C PRO A 288 -28.04 15.96 18.00
N SER A 289 -28.70 14.92 17.48
CA SER A 289 -30.12 14.66 17.74
C SER A 289 -30.32 13.54 18.74
N ASP A 290 -31.13 13.80 19.78
CA ASP A 290 -31.65 12.78 20.70
C ASP A 290 -32.71 11.87 20.06
N ARG A 291 -33.07 12.10 18.79
CA ARG A 291 -33.98 11.22 18.06
C ARG A 291 -33.23 9.96 17.62
N PRO A 292 -33.69 8.76 18.01
CA PRO A 292 -33.09 7.51 17.57
C PRO A 292 -33.01 7.41 16.05
N LEU A 293 -31.80 7.22 15.53
CA LEU A 293 -31.49 7.04 14.12
C LEU A 293 -30.77 5.71 13.91
N TRP A 294 -31.29 4.92 12.98
CA TRP A 294 -30.62 3.74 12.43
C TRP A 294 -31.09 3.52 11.01
N GLN A 295 -30.16 3.15 10.13
CA GLN A 295 -30.45 2.75 8.76
C GLN A 295 -29.95 1.33 8.50
N PRO A 296 -30.64 0.55 7.65
CA PRO A 296 -30.13 -0.74 7.21
C PRO A 296 -28.71 -0.63 6.62
N PRO A 297 -27.85 -1.63 6.86
CA PRO A 297 -26.49 -1.62 6.35
C PRO A 297 -26.48 -1.61 4.81
N ARG A 298 -25.55 -0.84 4.24
CA ARG A 298 -25.38 -0.69 2.79
C ARG A 298 -24.00 -1.12 2.36
N ARG A 299 -23.85 -1.65 1.15
CA ARG A 299 -22.53 -1.95 0.60
C ARG A 299 -21.82 -0.66 0.17
N TYR A 300 -20.54 -0.51 0.52
CA TYR A 300 -19.71 0.62 0.09
C TYR A 300 -18.52 0.18 -0.78
N VAL A 301 -18.18 -1.11 -0.77
CA VAL A 301 -17.19 -1.72 -1.68
C VAL A 301 -17.86 -2.01 -3.01
N LEU A 302 -17.77 -1.05 -3.93
CA LEU A 302 -18.41 -1.08 -5.25
C LEU A 302 -17.32 -1.17 -6.34
N ILE A 303 -16.93 -2.39 -6.67
CA ILE A 303 -15.92 -2.72 -7.69
C ILE A 303 -16.57 -3.63 -8.74
N ASP A 304 -16.25 -3.40 -10.02
CA ASP A 304 -16.74 -4.22 -11.12
C ASP A 304 -16.27 -5.69 -10.95
N GLU A 305 -17.18 -6.66 -11.12
CA GLU A 305 -16.88 -8.09 -10.87
C GLU A 305 -15.75 -8.67 -11.74
N GLY A 306 -15.47 -8.04 -12.89
CA GLY A 306 -14.38 -8.41 -13.80
C GLY A 306 -13.07 -7.64 -13.58
N ALA A 307 -12.98 -6.79 -12.56
CA ALA A 307 -11.79 -5.98 -12.31
C ALA A 307 -10.61 -6.84 -11.85
N ASP A 308 -9.47 -6.69 -12.54
CA ASP A 308 -8.22 -7.41 -12.27
C ASP A 308 -6.99 -6.48 -12.44
N GLY A 309 -6.99 -5.38 -11.69
CA GLY A 309 -5.93 -4.38 -11.65
C GLY A 309 -6.30 -3.10 -12.42
N PRO A 310 -6.05 -1.90 -11.85
CA PRO A 310 -5.45 -1.63 -10.52
C PRO A 310 -6.40 -1.85 -9.34
N LEU A 311 -7.70 -2.08 -9.59
CA LEU A 311 -8.67 -2.55 -8.61
C LEU A 311 -8.96 -4.04 -8.85
N PHE A 312 -9.19 -4.79 -7.79
CA PHE A 312 -9.39 -6.24 -7.87
C PHE A 312 -10.74 -6.62 -7.26
N ALA A 313 -11.55 -7.35 -8.02
CA ALA A 313 -12.84 -7.81 -7.54
C ALA A 313 -12.72 -8.90 -6.45
N GLN A 314 -11.63 -9.69 -6.48
CA GLN A 314 -11.59 -10.95 -5.73
C GLN A 314 -11.44 -10.77 -4.21
N HIS A 315 -10.67 -9.78 -3.75
CA HIS A 315 -10.33 -9.65 -2.33
C HIS A 315 -10.20 -8.19 -1.87
N ASN A 316 -11.07 -7.77 -0.93
CA ASN A 316 -11.19 -6.38 -0.48
C ASN A 316 -11.57 -6.32 1.01
N HIS A 317 -10.71 -5.80 1.90
CA HIS A 317 -11.04 -5.53 3.31
C HIS A 317 -10.00 -4.64 4.02
N CYS A 318 -10.00 -4.63 5.38
CA CYS A 318 -9.23 -3.75 6.26
C CYS A 318 -9.51 -2.26 6.02
N PRO A 319 -10.75 -1.82 6.24
CA PRO A 319 -11.15 -0.47 5.86
C PRO A 319 -10.65 0.60 6.83
N ALA A 320 -10.74 1.84 6.41
CA ALA A 320 -10.74 3.02 7.25
C ALA A 320 -11.83 3.98 6.75
N ILE A 321 -12.36 4.83 7.64
CA ILE A 321 -13.40 5.80 7.30
C ILE A 321 -13.17 7.09 8.09
N THR A 322 -13.41 8.23 7.46
CA THR A 322 -13.48 9.53 8.13
C THR A 322 -14.54 10.43 7.49
N TRP A 323 -14.91 11.50 8.17
CA TRP A 323 -15.77 12.55 7.63
C TRP A 323 -14.96 13.76 7.18
N CYS A 324 -15.50 14.48 6.21
CA CYS A 324 -14.89 15.67 5.59
C CYS A 324 -15.66 16.93 6.02
N ALA A 325 -15.00 18.09 6.08
CA ALA A 325 -15.67 19.33 6.51
C ALA A 325 -16.78 19.80 5.55
N ASN A 326 -16.78 19.32 4.30
CA ASN A 326 -17.85 19.51 3.33
C ASN A 326 -19.05 18.54 3.49
N GLY A 327 -19.08 17.74 4.56
CA GLY A 327 -20.16 16.80 4.86
C GLY A 327 -19.98 15.41 4.24
N ASP A 328 -19.03 15.23 3.31
CA ASP A 328 -18.80 13.92 2.71
C ASP A 328 -18.21 12.93 3.73
N LEU A 329 -18.41 11.63 3.47
CA LEU A 329 -17.59 10.57 4.07
C LEU A 329 -16.60 10.04 3.04
N LEU A 330 -15.39 9.74 3.48
CA LEU A 330 -14.36 9.07 2.69
C LEU A 330 -14.00 7.75 3.37
N ALA A 331 -14.11 6.65 2.63
CA ALA A 331 -13.69 5.33 3.08
C ALA A 331 -12.62 4.76 2.14
N CYS A 332 -11.60 4.11 2.70
CA CYS A 332 -10.57 3.40 1.95
C CYS A 332 -10.37 1.98 2.50
N TRP A 333 -9.82 1.08 1.68
CA TRP A 333 -9.54 -0.32 2.03
C TRP A 333 -8.52 -0.88 1.05
N PHE A 334 -7.85 -1.98 1.38
CA PHE A 334 -6.98 -2.62 0.38
C PHE A 334 -7.76 -3.46 -0.62
N THR A 335 -7.26 -3.55 -1.84
CA THR A 335 -7.78 -4.36 -2.93
C THR A 335 -6.64 -5.17 -3.54
N CYS A 336 -6.81 -6.48 -3.72
CA CYS A 336 -5.73 -7.37 -4.19
C CYS A 336 -6.27 -8.67 -4.81
N ARG A 337 -5.40 -9.40 -5.52
CA ARG A 337 -5.65 -10.81 -5.85
C ARG A 337 -5.35 -11.69 -4.64
N THR A 338 -4.21 -11.41 -3.98
CA THR A 338 -3.81 -12.09 -2.74
C THR A 338 -3.27 -11.09 -1.72
N GLU A 339 -3.49 -11.33 -0.44
CA GLU A 339 -3.06 -10.37 0.61
C GLU A 339 -1.53 -10.16 0.63
N ARG A 340 -0.75 -11.18 0.23
CA ARG A 340 0.73 -11.13 0.21
C ARG A 340 1.31 -10.53 -1.07
N GLY A 341 0.47 -10.31 -2.07
CA GLY A 341 0.86 -9.95 -3.41
C GLY A 341 1.42 -8.54 -3.48
N ARG A 342 2.34 -8.30 -4.43
CA ARG A 342 2.88 -6.96 -4.68
C ARG A 342 1.90 -6.05 -5.42
N GLU A 343 0.82 -6.62 -5.96
CA GLU A 343 -0.22 -5.91 -6.70
C GLU A 343 -1.23 -5.19 -5.78
N MET A 344 -1.17 -5.43 -4.46
CA MET A 344 -2.11 -4.86 -3.51
C MET A 344 -2.08 -3.34 -3.53
N ASN A 345 -3.23 -2.73 -3.82
CA ASN A 345 -3.43 -1.29 -3.79
C ASN A 345 -4.45 -0.90 -2.72
N ILE A 346 -4.60 0.40 -2.48
CA ILE A 346 -5.70 0.95 -1.70
C ILE A 346 -6.75 1.51 -2.65
N ALA A 347 -7.99 1.06 -2.47
CA ALA A 347 -9.18 1.62 -3.10
C ALA A 347 -9.86 2.61 -2.17
N ALA A 348 -10.64 3.55 -2.73
CA ALA A 348 -11.52 4.40 -1.96
C ALA A 348 -12.85 4.63 -2.65
N SER A 349 -13.85 4.92 -1.83
CA SER A 349 -15.16 5.41 -2.24
C SER A 349 -15.55 6.58 -1.34
N ARG A 350 -16.43 7.43 -1.87
CA ARG A 350 -16.95 8.62 -1.19
C ARG A 350 -18.46 8.55 -1.12
N LEU A 351 -19.02 8.92 0.03
CA LEU A 351 -20.44 9.19 0.20
C LEU A 351 -20.63 10.70 0.25
N ARG A 352 -21.34 11.25 -0.73
CA ARG A 352 -21.55 12.70 -0.82
C ARG A 352 -22.52 13.19 0.26
N TRP A 353 -22.31 14.41 0.76
CA TRP A 353 -23.25 15.03 1.68
C TRP A 353 -24.69 15.03 1.12
N GLY A 354 -25.63 14.48 1.89
CA GLY A 354 -27.03 14.35 1.50
C GLY A 354 -27.34 13.20 0.50
N ALA A 355 -26.34 12.44 0.05
CA ALA A 355 -26.54 11.27 -0.79
C ALA A 355 -26.84 10.01 0.05
N ASN A 356 -27.49 9.03 -0.57
CA ASN A 356 -27.84 7.75 0.05
C ASN A 356 -27.01 6.57 -0.49
N GLU A 357 -26.18 6.77 -1.51
CA GLU A 357 -25.40 5.72 -2.16
C GLU A 357 -23.94 6.14 -2.24
N TRP A 358 -23.06 5.17 -2.01
CA TRP A 358 -21.62 5.34 -2.19
C TRP A 358 -21.29 5.39 -3.68
N GLU A 359 -20.29 6.18 -4.03
CA GLU A 359 -19.77 6.19 -5.39
C GLU A 359 -19.04 4.88 -5.71
N PRO A 360 -18.99 4.42 -6.98
CA PRO A 360 -18.12 3.33 -7.36
C PRO A 360 -16.67 3.62 -6.96
N ALA A 361 -15.96 2.58 -6.52
CA ALA A 361 -14.59 2.73 -6.04
C ALA A 361 -13.63 3.15 -7.15
N ASP A 362 -12.54 3.79 -6.75
CA ASP A 362 -11.40 4.11 -7.60
C ASP A 362 -10.09 3.93 -6.81
N VAL A 363 -8.95 3.87 -7.49
CA VAL A 363 -7.64 3.74 -6.84
C VAL A 363 -7.38 4.98 -5.98
N PHE A 364 -7.03 4.77 -4.71
CA PHE A 364 -6.75 5.82 -3.74
C PHE A 364 -5.25 6.01 -3.50
N LEU A 365 -4.51 4.90 -3.44
CA LEU A 365 -3.07 4.85 -3.32
C LEU A 365 -2.55 3.56 -3.96
N ALA A 366 -1.58 3.70 -4.86
CA ALA A 366 -0.91 2.58 -5.51
C ALA A 366 0.56 2.95 -5.69
N VAL A 367 1.45 2.02 -5.32
CA VAL A 367 2.86 2.07 -5.67
C VAL A 367 3.14 0.74 -6.37
N ALA A 368 3.47 0.80 -7.66
CA ALA A 368 3.58 -0.41 -8.48
C ALA A 368 4.62 -1.38 -7.92
N ASP A 369 4.25 -2.65 -7.87
CA ASP A 369 5.02 -3.75 -7.29
C ASP A 369 5.41 -3.57 -5.81
N ARG A 370 4.56 -2.90 -5.02
CA ARG A 370 4.69 -2.75 -3.57
C ARG A 370 3.38 -3.10 -2.88
N ASN A 371 3.44 -3.98 -1.88
CA ASN A 371 2.27 -4.27 -1.06
C ASN A 371 1.91 -3.05 -0.19
N MET A 372 0.70 -2.54 -0.36
CA MET A 372 0.19 -1.36 0.36
C MET A 372 -0.62 -1.71 1.61
N THR A 373 -0.30 -2.79 2.32
CA THR A 373 -1.09 -3.26 3.47
C THR A 373 -1.24 -2.22 4.58
N GLY A 374 -2.47 -2.17 5.11
CA GLY A 374 -2.84 -1.40 6.30
C GLY A 374 -3.11 0.07 5.99
N SER A 375 -4.28 0.56 6.40
CA SER A 375 -4.69 1.94 6.18
C SER A 375 -5.41 2.52 7.40
N ALA A 376 -5.23 3.82 7.62
CA ALA A 376 -6.01 4.60 8.57
C ALA A 376 -6.35 5.97 7.99
N LEU A 377 -7.55 6.46 8.26
CA LEU A 377 -8.01 7.80 7.93
C LEU A 377 -8.32 8.56 9.22
N PHE A 378 -7.90 9.81 9.28
CA PHE A 378 -8.08 10.65 10.46
C PHE A 378 -8.47 12.07 10.06
N HIS A 379 -9.54 12.59 10.65
CA HIS A 379 -9.88 14.01 10.58
C HIS A 379 -9.12 14.74 11.70
N HIS A 380 -8.10 15.51 11.33
CA HIS A 380 -7.33 16.27 12.30
C HIS A 380 -8.11 17.54 12.72
N PRO A 381 -8.08 17.98 13.99
CA PRO A 381 -8.87 19.14 14.44
C PRO A 381 -8.56 20.49 13.78
N ASP A 382 -7.46 20.60 13.05
CA ASP A 382 -7.18 21.78 12.20
C ASP A 382 -7.95 21.77 10.88
N GLY A 383 -8.77 20.74 10.63
CA GLY A 383 -9.58 20.55 9.43
C GLY A 383 -8.89 19.75 8.32
N SER A 384 -7.62 19.37 8.50
CA SER A 384 -6.91 18.55 7.53
C SER A 384 -7.28 17.06 7.65
N LEU A 385 -7.23 16.35 6.52
CA LEU A 385 -7.41 14.90 6.50
C LEU A 385 -6.06 14.22 6.39
N TRP A 386 -5.85 13.19 7.19
CA TRP A 386 -4.64 12.39 7.20
C TRP A 386 -4.95 10.96 6.80
N HIS A 387 -4.10 10.41 5.94
CA HIS A 387 -4.12 9.00 5.57
C HIS A 387 -2.76 8.39 5.89
N PHE A 388 -2.76 7.35 6.71
CA PHE A 388 -1.56 6.59 7.07
C PHE A 388 -1.60 5.24 6.35
N ASN A 389 -0.46 4.76 5.87
CA ASN A 389 -0.38 3.48 5.19
C ASN A 389 0.97 2.79 5.41
N GLY A 390 0.97 1.47 5.45
CA GLY A 390 2.19 0.67 5.30
C GLY A 390 2.66 0.67 3.84
N LEU A 391 3.96 0.64 3.60
CA LEU A 391 4.56 0.53 2.28
C LEU A 391 5.66 -0.53 2.34
N GLU A 392 5.44 -1.70 1.76
CA GLU A 392 6.44 -2.77 1.73
C GLU A 392 7.48 -2.51 0.63
N ALA A 393 8.72 -2.96 0.80
CA ALA A 393 9.75 -2.93 -0.23
C ALA A 393 9.51 -3.95 -1.34
N GLY A 394 8.86 -5.06 -0.98
CA GLY A 394 8.52 -6.16 -1.85
C GLY A 394 7.21 -6.84 -1.50
N HIS A 395 7.28 -8.09 -1.01
CA HIS A 395 6.12 -8.94 -0.78
C HIS A 395 5.66 -8.95 0.68
N GLY A 396 4.36 -9.18 0.91
CA GLY A 396 3.81 -9.32 2.25
C GLY A 396 3.76 -8.00 3.03
N TRP A 397 3.84 -8.10 4.35
CA TRP A 397 3.63 -6.97 5.27
C TRP A 397 4.50 -7.06 6.54
N ALA A 398 5.60 -7.82 6.46
CA ALA A 398 6.48 -8.02 7.60
C ALA A 398 7.48 -6.87 7.80
N GLN A 399 7.80 -6.12 6.74
CA GLN A 399 8.84 -5.10 6.72
C GLN A 399 8.33 -3.86 5.99
N LEU A 400 7.43 -3.13 6.63
CA LEU A 400 6.80 -1.96 6.03
C LEU A 400 7.59 -0.70 6.40
N ALA A 401 7.79 0.19 5.44
CA ALA A 401 7.93 1.61 5.76
C ALA A 401 6.54 2.17 6.13
N LEU A 402 6.53 3.31 6.82
CA LEU A 402 5.30 3.97 7.23
C LEU A 402 5.20 5.34 6.57
N ILE A 403 4.12 5.57 5.83
CA ILE A 403 3.86 6.83 5.13
C ILE A 403 2.60 7.51 5.68
N ALA A 404 2.60 8.84 5.64
CA ALA A 404 1.41 9.66 5.80
C ALA A 404 1.18 10.55 4.59
N ARG A 405 -0.09 10.75 4.27
CA ARG A 405 -0.59 11.68 3.27
C ARG A 405 -1.50 12.69 3.95
N VAL A 406 -1.35 13.96 3.64
CA VAL A 406 -2.19 15.04 4.19
C VAL A 406 -2.94 15.74 3.07
N SER A 407 -4.23 15.97 3.28
CA SER A 407 -5.12 16.75 2.41
C SER A 407 -5.69 17.95 3.15
N GLN A 408 -5.76 19.08 2.45
CA GLN A 408 -6.29 20.36 2.94
C GLN A 408 -7.56 20.79 2.18
N ASP A 409 -8.06 19.94 1.29
CA ASP A 409 -9.13 20.24 0.34
C ASP A 409 -10.20 19.15 0.35
N HIS A 410 -10.53 18.66 1.55
CA HIS A 410 -11.56 17.65 1.79
C HIS A 410 -11.25 16.30 1.14
N GLY A 411 -9.98 15.96 1.02
CA GLY A 411 -9.51 14.66 0.50
C GLY A 411 -9.45 14.60 -1.02
N VAL A 412 -9.25 15.73 -1.71
CA VAL A 412 -9.12 15.78 -3.18
C VAL A 412 -7.66 15.61 -3.60
N THR A 413 -6.77 16.41 -3.02
CA THR A 413 -5.32 16.33 -3.23
C THR A 413 -4.61 15.95 -1.95
N TRP A 414 -3.48 15.25 -2.11
CA TRP A 414 -2.74 14.65 -1.01
C TRP A 414 -1.24 14.89 -1.20
N THR A 415 -0.54 15.25 -0.13
CA THR A 415 0.92 15.34 -0.10
C THR A 415 1.47 14.22 0.77
N SER A 416 2.30 13.34 0.20
CA SER A 416 2.89 12.22 0.94
C SER A 416 4.21 12.60 1.64
N ARG A 417 4.50 11.92 2.74
CA ARG A 417 5.81 11.88 3.38
C ARG A 417 5.99 10.58 4.14
N PHE A 418 7.24 10.19 4.35
CA PHE A 418 7.56 9.12 5.29
C PHE A 418 7.43 9.61 6.73
N ILE A 419 6.85 8.75 7.57
CA ILE A 419 6.87 8.83 9.03
C ILE A 419 8.02 7.97 9.56
N ASP A 420 8.15 6.75 9.03
CA ASP A 420 9.32 5.90 9.23
C ASP A 420 9.75 5.36 7.86
N ARG A 421 10.93 5.78 7.39
CA ARG A 421 11.49 5.35 6.10
C ARG A 421 11.99 3.92 6.13
N ARG A 422 12.22 3.36 7.33
CA ARG A 422 12.79 2.02 7.49
C ARG A 422 11.68 1.01 7.27
N HIS A 423 11.95 0.09 6.35
CA HIS A 423 11.14 -1.09 6.13
C HIS A 423 11.39 -2.07 7.29
N ARG A 424 10.47 -2.07 8.27
CA ARG A 424 10.61 -2.82 9.54
C ARG A 424 9.26 -3.32 10.09
N PRO A 425 9.25 -4.26 11.07
CA PRO A 425 8.04 -4.54 11.84
C PRO A 425 7.52 -3.29 12.56
N HIS A 426 6.31 -3.35 13.11
CA HIS A 426 5.65 -2.25 13.82
C HIS A 426 5.04 -1.17 12.91
N ASN A 427 5.04 -1.37 11.59
CA ASN A 427 4.57 -0.37 10.63
C ASN A 427 3.31 -0.79 9.84
N GLN A 428 2.71 -1.95 10.16
CA GLN A 428 1.43 -2.35 9.59
C GLN A 428 0.30 -1.54 10.22
N VAL A 429 -0.21 -0.55 9.49
CA VAL A 429 -1.19 0.41 10.00
C VAL A 429 -2.52 -0.26 10.35
N ILE A 430 -3.03 0.07 11.55
CA ILE A 430 -4.37 -0.27 12.01
C ILE A 430 -5.24 0.99 11.92
N ALA A 431 -6.51 0.85 11.55
CA ALA A 431 -7.48 1.95 11.47
C ALA A 431 -7.92 2.47 12.86
N ASN A 432 -6.95 2.93 13.65
CA ASN A 432 -7.13 3.58 14.94
C ASN A 432 -6.03 4.63 15.13
N VAL A 433 -6.44 5.89 14.98
CA VAL A 433 -5.62 7.09 15.22
C VAL A 433 -6.35 7.93 16.25
N VAL A 434 -5.66 8.34 17.31
CA VAL A 434 -6.25 9.12 18.40
C VAL A 434 -5.40 10.34 18.66
N GLN A 435 -6.05 11.49 18.82
CA GLN A 435 -5.45 12.65 19.46
C GLN A 435 -5.95 12.72 20.89
N THR A 436 -5.02 12.77 21.83
CA THR A 436 -5.32 12.96 23.26
C THR A 436 -5.64 14.41 23.58
N SER A 437 -6.23 14.63 24.75
CA SER A 437 -6.50 15.95 25.33
C SER A 437 -5.26 16.84 25.46
N THR A 438 -4.06 16.26 25.53
CA THR A 438 -2.79 17.00 25.54
C THR A 438 -2.27 17.37 24.15
N GLY A 439 -2.98 16.96 23.09
CA GLY A 439 -2.59 17.17 21.69
C GLY A 439 -1.65 16.10 21.11
N ARG A 440 -1.23 15.10 21.90
CA ARG A 440 -0.40 13.97 21.43
C ARG A 440 -1.21 13.09 20.49
N LEU A 441 -0.62 12.73 19.35
CA LEU A 441 -1.18 11.76 18.40
C LEU A 441 -0.62 10.36 18.68
N LEU A 442 -1.48 9.36 18.55
CA LEU A 442 -1.16 7.94 18.66
C LEU A 442 -1.69 7.22 17.43
N LEU A 443 -0.84 6.44 16.77
CA LEU A 443 -1.17 5.60 15.62
C LEU A 443 -0.88 4.14 15.98
N CYS A 444 -1.91 3.30 15.98
CA CYS A 444 -1.76 1.86 16.21
C CYS A 444 -1.23 1.16 14.96
N CYS A 445 -0.23 0.29 15.14
CA CYS A 445 0.29 -0.58 14.10
C CYS A 445 0.51 -2.01 14.66
N ASP A 446 0.34 -3.05 13.85
CA ASP A 446 0.66 -4.41 14.31
C ASP A 446 2.15 -4.54 14.60
N ALA A 447 2.51 -5.06 15.78
CA ALA A 447 3.90 -5.27 16.17
C ALA A 447 4.54 -6.45 15.42
N VAL A 448 3.71 -7.34 14.86
CA VAL A 448 4.16 -8.53 14.15
C VAL A 448 3.27 -8.78 12.94
N TRP A 449 3.78 -9.51 11.95
CA TRP A 449 3.02 -9.92 10.77
C TRP A 449 2.08 -11.10 11.03
N SER A 450 2.31 -11.86 12.11
CA SER A 450 1.55 -13.06 12.46
C SER A 450 0.21 -12.73 13.11
N GLY A 451 -0.70 -13.71 13.16
CA GLY A 451 -2.04 -13.55 13.74
C GLY A 451 -2.12 -13.31 15.26
N ASN A 452 -0.98 -13.27 15.97
CA ASN A 452 -0.84 -12.97 17.40
C ASN A 452 0.55 -12.37 17.65
N GLY A 453 0.68 -11.48 18.63
CA GLY A 453 1.96 -10.87 19.03
C GLY A 453 1.91 -9.37 19.35
N GLY A 454 0.73 -8.78 19.52
CA GLY A 454 0.55 -7.41 20.01
C GLY A 454 0.52 -6.29 18.97
N THR A 455 0.18 -5.10 19.45
CA THR A 455 0.10 -3.85 18.68
C THR A 455 1.12 -2.84 19.21
N ALA A 456 1.98 -2.35 18.33
CA ALA A 456 2.87 -1.22 18.58
C ALA A 456 2.12 0.11 18.40
N VAL A 457 2.65 1.18 18.97
CA VAL A 457 2.04 2.52 18.89
C VAL A 457 3.10 3.53 18.49
N HIS A 458 2.87 4.26 17.40
CA HIS A 458 3.68 5.41 17.03
C HIS A 458 3.12 6.66 17.70
N LEU A 459 3.97 7.42 18.38
CA LEU A 459 3.62 8.63 19.11
C LEU A 459 4.16 9.87 18.42
N SER A 460 3.35 10.92 18.36
CA SER A 460 3.79 12.27 17.99
C SER A 460 3.34 13.30 19.01
N ASP A 461 4.30 14.12 19.46
CA ASP A 461 4.12 15.18 20.46
C ASP A 461 4.15 16.60 19.85
N ASP A 462 4.28 16.71 18.52
CA ASP A 462 4.52 17.97 17.80
C ASP A 462 3.51 18.22 16.66
N GLY A 463 2.29 17.70 16.82
CA GLY A 463 1.22 17.82 15.81
C GLY A 463 1.48 16.94 14.58
N GLY A 464 2.20 15.83 14.76
CA GLY A 464 2.50 14.87 13.70
C GLY A 464 3.73 15.23 12.88
N GLN A 465 4.52 16.26 13.21
CA GLN A 465 5.73 16.60 12.46
C GLN A 465 6.78 15.49 12.56
N SER A 466 6.99 14.93 13.75
CA SER A 466 7.84 13.78 14.01
C SER A 466 7.10 12.69 14.77
N TRP A 467 7.55 11.45 14.60
CA TRP A 467 6.97 10.27 15.25
C TRP A 467 8.06 9.38 15.82
N ARG A 468 7.74 8.65 16.87
CA ARG A 468 8.59 7.60 17.44
C ARG A 468 7.77 6.38 17.79
N ASP A 469 8.42 5.22 17.75
CA ASP A 469 7.90 3.98 18.32
C ASP A 469 8.59 3.74 19.67
N PRO A 470 7.92 3.91 20.82
CA PRO A 470 8.48 3.66 22.15
C PRO A 470 9.00 2.25 22.36
N SER A 471 8.51 1.32 21.55
CA SER A 471 8.81 -0.08 21.65
C SER A 471 9.97 -0.53 20.76
N GLU A 472 10.53 0.40 19.98
CA GLU A 472 11.69 0.12 19.14
C GLU A 472 12.87 -0.38 19.99
N GLY A 473 13.43 -1.52 19.57
CA GLY A 473 14.55 -2.18 20.26
C GLY A 473 14.17 -2.91 21.56
N GLN A 474 12.89 -2.88 21.98
CA GLN A 474 12.41 -3.65 23.12
C GLN A 474 12.06 -5.09 22.71
N PRO A 475 12.23 -6.08 23.60
CA PRO A 475 11.81 -7.45 23.33
C PRO A 475 10.28 -7.58 23.33
N PRO A 476 9.72 -8.60 22.65
CA PRO A 476 8.29 -8.91 22.73
C PRO A 476 7.83 -9.08 24.19
N PRO A 477 6.79 -8.36 24.63
CA PRO A 477 6.24 -8.51 25.97
C PRO A 477 5.62 -9.87 26.21
N ARG A 478 5.57 -10.27 27.48
CA ARG A 478 4.70 -11.36 27.92
C ARG A 478 3.31 -10.81 28.25
N PHE A 479 2.32 -11.14 27.44
CA PHE A 479 0.93 -10.79 27.70
C PHE A 479 0.35 -11.72 28.80
N ALA A 480 0.30 -11.21 30.01
CA ALA A 480 -0.26 -11.89 31.17
C ALA A 480 -0.84 -10.87 32.15
N ALA A 481 -1.86 -11.26 32.91
CA ALA A 481 -2.50 -10.38 33.88
C ALA A 481 -1.47 -9.72 34.82
N ARG A 482 -1.56 -8.39 34.96
CA ARG A 482 -0.68 -7.50 35.73
C ARG A 482 0.76 -7.39 35.23
N ALA A 483 1.13 -8.09 34.17
CA ALA A 483 2.42 -7.87 33.54
C ALA A 483 2.43 -6.50 32.84
N LYS A 484 3.64 -5.97 32.66
CA LYS A 484 3.88 -4.67 32.02
C LYS A 484 4.77 -4.87 30.79
N GLY A 485 4.50 -4.15 29.72
CA GLY A 485 5.31 -4.20 28.49
C GLY A 485 5.20 -2.95 27.64
N SER A 486 5.89 -2.97 26.50
CA SER A 486 6.01 -1.86 25.56
C SER A 486 4.94 -1.84 24.47
N TRP A 487 4.14 -2.90 24.35
CA TRP A 487 3.10 -3.05 23.31
C TRP A 487 1.73 -3.19 23.94
N ILE A 488 0.68 -2.89 23.18
CA ILE A 488 -0.68 -3.32 23.49
C ILE A 488 -0.76 -4.84 23.29
N ALA A 489 -1.41 -5.54 24.21
CA ALA A 489 -1.68 -6.97 24.07
C ALA A 489 -2.75 -7.24 23.00
N GLY A 490 -2.46 -8.18 22.10
CA GLY A 490 -3.30 -8.49 20.93
C GLY A 490 -2.98 -7.62 19.72
N ILE A 491 -3.07 -8.20 18.53
CA ILE A 491 -2.93 -7.51 17.24
C ILE A 491 -4.23 -6.79 16.85
N HIS A 492 -4.21 -5.95 15.83
CA HIS A 492 -5.31 -5.10 15.38
C HIS A 492 -5.99 -4.38 16.55
N GLY A 493 -5.18 -3.89 17.48
CA GLY A 493 -5.65 -3.19 18.65
C GLY A 493 -6.33 -1.87 18.32
N ALA A 494 -7.25 -1.46 19.19
CA ALA A 494 -7.77 -0.10 19.21
C ALA A 494 -7.63 0.46 20.62
N LEU A 495 -7.19 1.72 20.71
CA LEU A 495 -7.06 2.46 21.95
C LEU A 495 -7.99 3.68 21.98
N VAL A 496 -8.27 4.16 23.19
CA VAL A 496 -9.00 5.39 23.49
C VAL A 496 -8.44 6.06 24.74
N GLU A 497 -8.54 7.38 24.82
CA GLU A 497 -8.25 8.14 26.03
C GLU A 497 -9.44 8.14 27.00
N LEU A 498 -9.15 7.92 28.28
CA LEU A 498 -10.08 7.96 29.41
C LEU A 498 -10.24 9.38 29.95
N ALA A 499 -11.29 9.67 30.73
CA ALA A 499 -11.55 11.02 31.22
C ALA A 499 -10.45 11.55 32.17
N ASP A 500 -9.68 10.64 32.78
CA ASP A 500 -8.52 10.97 33.61
C ASP A 500 -7.21 11.15 32.81
N GLY A 501 -7.26 11.04 31.48
CA GLY A 501 -6.10 11.13 30.57
C GLY A 501 -5.30 9.85 30.43
N SER A 502 -5.65 8.77 31.14
CA SER A 502 -5.07 7.45 30.90
C SER A 502 -5.61 6.82 29.62
N LEU A 503 -4.96 5.78 29.12
CA LEU A 503 -5.38 5.09 27.89
C LEU A 503 -5.89 3.69 28.20
N LEU A 504 -6.93 3.27 27.48
CA LEU A 504 -7.44 1.91 27.46
C LEU A 504 -7.36 1.37 26.03
N ALA A 505 -6.89 0.13 25.88
CA ALA A 505 -6.86 -0.55 24.60
C ALA A 505 -7.32 -2.01 24.71
N TYR A 506 -7.88 -2.51 23.62
CA TYR A 506 -8.20 -3.93 23.43
C TYR A 506 -7.54 -4.44 22.15
N GLY A 507 -7.21 -5.73 22.10
CA GLY A 507 -6.58 -6.35 20.92
C GLY A 507 -7.13 -7.74 20.60
N ARG A 508 -6.92 -8.20 19.37
CA ARG A 508 -7.28 -9.53 18.87
C ARG A 508 -6.19 -10.54 19.19
N GLY A 509 -6.59 -11.75 19.56
CA GLY A 509 -5.62 -12.77 19.95
C GLY A 509 -5.04 -12.51 21.33
N ASP A 510 -3.87 -13.10 21.63
CA ASP A 510 -3.10 -12.90 22.87
C ASP A 510 -3.96 -12.90 24.16
N SER A 511 -4.95 -13.80 24.20
CA SER A 511 -6.00 -13.80 25.21
C SER A 511 -5.44 -13.98 26.62
N ILE A 512 -6.02 -13.26 27.57
CA ILE A 512 -5.68 -13.32 29.00
C ILE A 512 -6.90 -13.90 29.71
N ASP A 513 -6.69 -15.01 30.42
CA ASP A 513 -7.75 -15.74 31.14
C ASP A 513 -8.98 -16.05 30.25
N ASP A 514 -8.71 -16.51 29.02
CA ASP A 514 -9.71 -16.82 27.97
C ASP A 514 -10.61 -15.62 27.56
N ARG A 515 -10.15 -14.40 27.84
CA ARG A 515 -10.80 -13.15 27.41
C ARG A 515 -9.93 -12.39 26.43
N MET A 516 -10.58 -11.53 25.65
CA MET A 516 -9.87 -10.50 24.89
C MET A 516 -8.96 -9.70 25.85
N PRO A 517 -7.69 -9.47 25.51
CA PRO A 517 -6.78 -8.73 26.37
C PRO A 517 -7.17 -7.25 26.44
N ALA A 518 -7.03 -6.67 27.62
CA ALA A 518 -7.06 -5.23 27.86
C ALA A 518 -5.66 -4.74 28.21
N SER A 519 -5.32 -3.54 27.72
CA SER A 519 -4.06 -2.87 28.00
C SER A 519 -4.34 -1.46 28.52
N ARG A 520 -3.73 -1.08 29.65
CA ARG A 520 -3.85 0.27 30.22
C ARG A 520 -2.50 0.99 30.25
N SER A 521 -2.49 2.25 29.84
CA SER A 521 -1.31 3.12 29.93
C SER A 521 -1.65 4.37 30.75
N THR A 522 -0.72 4.78 31.62
CA THR A 522 -0.81 6.01 32.44
C THR A 522 0.31 7.00 32.12
N ASP A 523 1.14 6.69 31.12
CA ASP A 523 2.28 7.47 30.66
C ASP A 523 2.13 7.90 29.19
N GLY A 524 0.89 7.99 28.71
CA GLY A 524 0.55 8.49 27.38
C GLY A 524 0.96 7.55 26.25
N GLY A 525 0.93 6.23 26.49
CA GLY A 525 1.17 5.19 25.47
C GLY A 525 2.60 4.63 25.44
N GLU A 526 3.49 5.06 26.34
CA GLU A 526 4.87 4.57 26.41
C GLU A 526 4.92 3.12 26.92
N THR A 527 4.11 2.79 27.93
CA THR A 527 4.04 1.45 28.48
C THR A 527 2.62 1.02 28.85
N TRP A 528 2.41 -0.30 28.90
CA TRP A 528 1.08 -0.90 29.03
C TRP A 528 1.07 -1.95 30.14
N THR A 529 0.03 -1.95 30.97
CA THR A 529 -0.27 -3.00 31.95
C THR A 529 -1.45 -3.83 31.46
N TYR A 530 -1.35 -5.15 31.54
CA TYR A 530 -2.33 -6.06 30.91
C TYR A 530 -3.33 -6.66 31.90
N GLU A 531 -4.56 -6.85 31.46
CA GLU A 531 -5.61 -7.56 32.21
C GLU A 531 -6.59 -8.26 31.28
N ALA A 532 -7.41 -9.16 31.82
CA ALA A 532 -8.51 -9.75 31.10
C ALA A 532 -9.65 -8.74 30.95
N SER A 533 -10.13 -8.51 29.73
CA SER A 533 -11.30 -7.64 29.49
C SER A 533 -12.62 -8.37 29.79
N PRO A 534 -13.76 -7.65 29.88
CA PRO A 534 -15.07 -8.28 29.95
C PRO A 534 -15.54 -8.84 28.59
N TRP A 535 -14.69 -8.94 27.57
CA TRP A 535 -15.10 -9.31 26.21
C TRP A 535 -14.62 -10.69 25.76
N PRO A 536 -15.41 -11.38 24.91
CA PRO A 536 -14.97 -12.62 24.28
C PRO A 536 -13.75 -12.37 23.39
N PRO A 537 -12.87 -13.37 23.22
CA PRO A 537 -11.71 -13.24 22.35
C PRO A 537 -12.10 -13.10 20.86
N LEU A 538 -11.24 -12.50 20.06
CA LEU A 538 -11.35 -12.44 18.60
C LEU A 538 -10.26 -13.27 17.93
N SER A 539 -10.51 -13.68 16.68
CA SER A 539 -9.55 -14.43 15.85
C SER A 539 -9.49 -13.89 14.40
N GLY A 540 -8.74 -14.56 13.53
CA GLY A 540 -8.49 -14.11 12.15
C GLY A 540 -9.75 -13.74 11.36
N GLY A 541 -9.67 -12.65 10.59
CA GLY A 541 -10.82 -12.09 9.86
C GLY A 541 -11.68 -11.11 10.67
N GLN A 542 -11.27 -10.76 11.89
CA GLN A 542 -11.97 -9.80 12.75
C GLN A 542 -11.04 -8.65 13.18
N ARG A 543 -11.61 -7.45 13.32
CA ARG A 543 -10.99 -6.30 14.00
C ARG A 543 -12.07 -5.52 14.75
N LEU A 544 -11.75 -5.05 15.96
CA LEU A 544 -12.67 -4.28 16.83
C LEU A 544 -12.56 -2.77 16.59
N VAL A 545 -13.50 -2.02 17.17
CA VAL A 545 -13.45 -0.55 17.29
C VAL A 545 -13.62 -0.17 18.75
N LEU A 546 -12.84 0.81 19.20
CA LEU A 546 -12.99 1.49 20.49
C LEU A 546 -12.87 3.00 20.24
N LEU A 547 -13.88 3.77 20.63
CA LEU A 547 -13.99 5.20 20.35
C LEU A 547 -14.66 5.93 21.52
N ARG A 548 -14.21 7.15 21.84
CA ARG A 548 -14.97 8.06 22.71
C ARG A 548 -15.90 8.88 21.84
N LEU A 549 -17.20 8.80 22.10
CA LEU A 549 -18.20 9.59 21.41
C LEU A 549 -18.15 11.05 21.88
N ALA A 550 -18.56 11.98 21.03
CA ALA A 550 -18.63 13.41 21.31
C ALA A 550 -19.55 13.71 22.50
N GLU A 551 -20.56 12.89 22.72
CA GLU A 551 -21.47 12.94 23.86
C GLU A 551 -20.80 12.55 25.19
N GLY A 552 -19.61 11.94 25.14
CA GLY A 552 -18.82 11.53 26.31
C GLY A 552 -18.60 10.02 26.49
N PRO A 553 -19.61 9.15 26.29
CA PRO A 553 -19.47 7.71 26.51
C PRO A 553 -18.45 7.03 25.59
N LEU A 554 -17.95 5.87 26.01
CA LEU A 554 -17.16 4.98 25.15
C LEU A 554 -18.08 4.09 24.33
N LEU A 555 -17.82 4.00 23.03
CA LEU A 555 -18.38 3.03 22.11
C LEU A 555 -17.36 1.91 21.88
N PHE A 556 -17.81 0.66 22.02
CA PHE A 556 -17.07 -0.53 21.64
C PHE A 556 -17.87 -1.34 20.63
N CYS A 557 -17.32 -1.59 19.45
CA CYS A 557 -17.92 -2.48 18.46
C CYS A 557 -17.02 -3.68 18.23
N SER A 558 -17.60 -4.88 18.28
CA SER A 558 -16.85 -6.14 18.18
C SER A 558 -17.78 -7.29 17.78
N PHE A 559 -17.26 -8.51 17.80
CA PHE A 559 -17.99 -9.73 17.52
C PHE A 559 -18.15 -10.57 18.79
N THR A 560 -19.30 -11.19 18.90
CA THR A 560 -19.70 -12.05 20.03
C THR A 560 -18.84 -13.30 20.19
N ASP A 561 -18.22 -13.79 19.11
CA ASP A 561 -17.48 -15.03 19.07
C ASP A 561 -16.25 -14.92 18.14
N PRO A 562 -15.19 -15.74 18.37
CA PRO A 562 -14.10 -15.89 17.41
C PRO A 562 -14.60 -16.37 16.03
N SER A 563 -14.00 -15.85 14.97
CA SER A 563 -14.24 -16.30 13.59
C SER A 563 -14.09 -17.83 13.47
N GLY A 564 -15.13 -18.48 12.92
CA GLY A 564 -15.15 -19.92 12.69
C GLY A 564 -15.38 -20.79 13.94
N ALA A 565 -15.85 -20.20 15.05
CA ALA A 565 -16.26 -20.95 16.23
C ALA A 565 -17.26 -22.07 15.85
N ARG A 566 -16.95 -23.32 16.25
CA ARG A 566 -17.80 -24.49 15.97
C ARG A 566 -19.11 -24.44 16.76
N GLU A 567 -19.06 -23.91 17.97
CA GLU A 567 -20.18 -23.75 18.89
C GLU A 567 -20.18 -22.29 19.37
N PRO A 568 -20.81 -21.36 18.61
CA PRO A 568 -20.87 -19.96 18.99
C PRO A 568 -21.71 -19.79 20.26
N VAL A 569 -21.15 -19.12 21.25
CA VAL A 569 -21.81 -18.89 22.55
C VAL A 569 -22.73 -17.66 22.49
N GLY A 570 -22.36 -16.65 21.69
CA GLY A 570 -23.07 -15.39 21.64
C GLY A 570 -22.90 -14.52 22.89
N LEU A 571 -23.59 -13.38 22.91
CA LEU A 571 -23.66 -12.50 24.08
C LEU A 571 -25.10 -12.42 24.63
N PRO A 572 -25.30 -12.59 25.95
CA PRO A 572 -26.61 -12.42 26.56
C PRO A 572 -27.00 -10.93 26.58
N THR A 573 -28.29 -10.66 26.36
CA THR A 573 -28.91 -9.33 26.47
C THR A 573 -30.38 -9.47 26.89
N ILE A 574 -31.09 -8.37 27.02
CA ILE A 574 -32.51 -8.31 27.40
C ILE A 574 -33.26 -7.46 26.36
N ASP A 575 -34.41 -7.93 25.88
CA ASP A 575 -35.25 -7.17 24.97
C ASP A 575 -36.16 -6.14 25.70
N ALA A 576 -36.90 -5.35 24.94
CA ALA A 576 -37.83 -4.34 25.46
C ALA A 576 -38.96 -4.92 26.33
N ALA A 577 -39.23 -6.23 26.26
CA ALA A 577 -40.21 -6.92 27.10
C ALA A 577 -39.59 -7.52 28.39
N GLY A 578 -38.29 -7.36 28.60
CA GLY A 578 -37.57 -7.93 29.73
C GLY A 578 -37.20 -9.40 29.55
N GLN A 579 -37.31 -9.95 28.34
CA GLN A 579 -36.97 -11.35 28.08
C GLN A 579 -35.48 -11.51 27.81
N PRO A 580 -34.82 -12.54 28.38
CA PRO A 580 -33.45 -12.88 28.03
C PRO A 580 -33.32 -13.25 26.55
N ARG A 581 -32.31 -12.67 25.89
CA ARG A 581 -31.95 -12.96 24.49
C ARG A 581 -30.46 -13.29 24.43
N THR A 582 -30.05 -13.98 23.37
CA THR A 582 -28.64 -14.14 23.01
C THR A 582 -28.45 -13.60 21.60
N ILE A 583 -27.48 -12.71 21.41
CA ILE A 583 -27.11 -12.16 20.11
C ILE A 583 -25.81 -12.80 19.62
N HIS A 584 -25.67 -12.91 18.31
CA HIS A 584 -24.52 -13.46 17.61
C HIS A 584 -24.04 -12.50 16.51
N GLY A 585 -22.75 -12.56 16.18
CA GLY A 585 -22.09 -11.65 15.25
C GLY A 585 -21.77 -10.28 15.85
N LEU A 586 -21.81 -9.25 15.00
CA LEU A 586 -21.46 -7.86 15.26
C LEU A 586 -22.41 -7.19 16.26
N PHE A 587 -21.82 -6.59 17.29
CA PHE A 587 -22.53 -5.82 18.30
C PHE A 587 -21.83 -4.49 18.59
N ALA A 588 -22.58 -3.57 19.20
CA ALA A 588 -22.07 -2.39 19.86
C ALA A 588 -22.36 -2.45 21.36
N ALA A 589 -21.44 -1.91 22.15
CA ALA A 589 -21.62 -1.68 23.58
C ALA A 589 -21.24 -0.25 23.95
N VAL A 590 -21.93 0.32 24.94
CA VAL A 590 -21.68 1.69 25.43
C VAL A 590 -21.35 1.67 26.92
N SER A 591 -20.31 2.42 27.29
CA SER A 591 -19.88 2.63 28.68
C SER A 591 -19.89 4.11 29.04
N TYR A 592 -20.47 4.44 30.20
CA TYR A 592 -20.56 5.80 30.74
C TYR A 592 -19.56 6.04 31.89
N ASP A 593 -18.74 5.04 32.22
CA ASP A 593 -17.83 5.03 33.37
C ASP A 593 -16.41 4.58 32.97
N ASP A 594 -16.00 4.96 31.76
CA ASP A 594 -14.66 4.71 31.21
C ASP A 594 -14.29 3.22 31.13
N GLY A 595 -15.26 2.40 30.72
CA GLY A 595 -15.10 0.99 30.40
C GLY A 595 -15.21 0.06 31.61
N GLN A 596 -15.57 0.57 32.79
CA GLN A 596 -15.79 -0.25 33.99
C GLN A 596 -17.06 -1.11 33.87
N THR A 597 -18.14 -0.53 33.34
CA THR A 597 -19.40 -1.22 33.04
C THR A 597 -19.90 -0.88 31.63
N TRP A 598 -20.70 -1.79 31.07
CA TRP A 598 -21.24 -1.71 29.71
C TRP A 598 -22.75 -1.95 29.74
N PRO A 599 -23.55 -0.99 30.25
CA PRO A 599 -24.98 -1.17 30.47
C PRO A 599 -25.80 -1.30 29.17
N VAL A 600 -25.25 -0.84 28.03
CA VAL A 600 -25.87 -0.96 26.72
C VAL A 600 -25.09 -1.98 25.91
N ILE A 601 -25.76 -3.04 25.45
CA ILE A 601 -25.22 -4.04 24.51
C ILE A 601 -26.31 -4.34 23.47
N LYS A 602 -25.99 -4.10 22.20
CA LYS A 602 -26.99 -4.14 21.12
C LYS A 602 -26.42 -4.75 19.84
N SER A 603 -27.20 -5.61 19.19
CA SER A 603 -26.93 -6.08 17.83
C SER A 603 -27.02 -4.93 16.82
N LEU A 604 -26.04 -4.81 15.92
CA LEU A 604 -26.04 -3.76 14.89
C LEU A 604 -26.80 -4.15 13.62
N THR A 605 -27.28 -5.40 13.53
CA THR A 605 -28.06 -5.88 12.39
C THR A 605 -29.35 -6.56 12.86
N PRO A 606 -30.36 -5.81 13.35
CA PRO A 606 -31.55 -6.37 14.00
C PRO A 606 -32.53 -7.10 13.06
N GLY A 607 -32.12 -7.53 11.86
CA GLY A 607 -32.89 -8.37 10.93
C GLY A 607 -34.12 -7.75 10.26
N ALA A 608 -34.63 -6.61 10.74
CA ALA A 608 -35.84 -6.00 10.20
C ALA A 608 -35.61 -5.43 8.78
N GLY A 609 -36.15 -6.10 7.76
CA GLY A 609 -36.16 -5.63 6.37
C GLY A 609 -34.89 -5.91 5.57
N SER A 610 -33.87 -6.51 6.18
CA SER A 610 -32.67 -6.97 5.48
C SER A 610 -32.90 -8.36 4.92
N GLY A 611 -32.91 -8.48 3.59
CA GLY A 611 -32.71 -9.77 2.92
C GLY A 611 -31.31 -10.33 3.21
N GLU A 612 -30.87 -11.23 2.36
CA GLU A 612 -29.49 -11.70 2.36
C GLU A 612 -28.51 -10.51 2.18
N LEU A 613 -27.45 -10.46 2.99
CA LEU A 613 -26.42 -9.41 2.93
C LEU A 613 -25.06 -10.02 2.55
N ASP A 614 -24.26 -9.25 1.80
CA ASP A 614 -22.88 -9.59 1.45
C ASP A 614 -21.90 -8.75 2.27
N GLY A 615 -21.26 -9.37 3.27
CA GLY A 615 -20.20 -8.75 4.06
C GLY A 615 -18.85 -8.70 3.37
N GLY A 616 -18.72 -9.32 2.18
CA GLY A 616 -17.48 -9.38 1.42
C GLY A 616 -16.36 -10.17 2.09
N ALA A 617 -15.23 -10.30 1.39
CA ALA A 617 -14.00 -10.95 1.85
C ALA A 617 -14.25 -12.22 2.68
N TRP A 618 -13.77 -12.24 3.93
CA TRP A 618 -13.91 -13.36 4.83
C TRP A 618 -15.34 -13.56 5.33
N THR A 619 -16.16 -12.52 5.40
CA THR A 619 -17.54 -12.58 5.89
C THR A 619 -18.44 -13.35 4.92
N GLY A 620 -18.38 -12.97 3.64
CA GLY A 620 -19.26 -13.51 2.61
C GLY A 620 -20.74 -13.23 2.87
N ILE A 621 -21.58 -14.08 2.29
CA ILE A 621 -23.03 -13.98 2.35
C ILE A 621 -23.57 -14.46 3.70
N PHE A 622 -24.49 -13.70 4.31
CA PHE A 622 -25.17 -14.08 5.55
C PHE A 622 -26.62 -13.57 5.60
N GLN A 623 -27.44 -14.25 6.42
CA GLN A 623 -28.83 -13.89 6.64
C GLN A 623 -29.00 -13.28 8.04
N PRO A 624 -29.23 -11.97 8.14
CA PRO A 624 -29.47 -11.33 9.43
C PRO A 624 -30.84 -11.67 10.03
N SER A 625 -30.93 -11.60 11.36
CA SER A 625 -32.16 -11.72 12.15
C SER A 625 -32.08 -10.78 13.36
N ALA A 626 -33.09 -10.71 14.22
CA ALA A 626 -33.00 -9.89 15.44
C ALA A 626 -31.85 -10.31 16.37
N THR A 627 -31.37 -11.54 16.25
CA THR A 627 -30.29 -12.12 17.07
C THR A 627 -29.06 -12.53 16.28
N GLN A 628 -29.07 -12.41 14.95
CA GLN A 628 -27.95 -12.78 14.07
C GLN A 628 -27.51 -11.55 13.29
N ALA A 629 -26.31 -11.06 13.60
CA ALA A 629 -25.66 -9.97 12.88
C ALA A 629 -24.49 -10.48 12.03
N GLU A 630 -23.79 -9.54 11.39
CA GLU A 630 -22.60 -9.86 10.59
C GLU A 630 -21.60 -10.70 11.42
N PRO A 631 -21.21 -11.91 10.98
CA PRO A 631 -20.52 -12.86 11.84
C PRO A 631 -19.04 -12.51 12.09
N ARG A 632 -18.42 -11.76 11.18
CA ARG A 632 -17.01 -11.34 11.22
C ARG A 632 -16.78 -10.18 10.26
N GLY A 633 -15.59 -9.61 10.29
CA GLY A 633 -15.19 -8.50 9.43
C GLY A 633 -14.18 -7.59 10.10
N TYR A 634 -13.54 -6.75 9.31
CA TYR A 634 -12.63 -5.74 9.83
C TYR A 634 -13.37 -4.43 10.04
N LEU A 635 -13.49 -3.99 11.30
CA LEU A 635 -14.24 -2.79 11.63
C LEU A 635 -13.35 -1.54 11.56
N ALA A 636 -13.94 -0.42 11.16
CA ALA A 636 -13.41 0.94 11.35
C ALA A 636 -14.58 1.91 11.59
N CYS A 637 -14.37 2.97 12.36
CA CYS A 637 -15.44 3.86 12.77
C CYS A 637 -14.98 5.30 12.86
N THR A 638 -15.90 6.23 12.58
CA THR A 638 -15.78 7.65 12.91
C THR A 638 -17.13 8.17 13.41
N GLN A 639 -17.14 9.34 14.04
CA GLN A 639 -18.36 10.05 14.40
C GLN A 639 -18.29 11.45 13.79
N SER A 640 -19.31 11.84 13.03
CA SER A 640 -19.42 13.18 12.45
C SER A 640 -19.93 14.20 13.49
N PRO A 641 -19.74 15.52 13.25
CA PRO A 641 -20.13 16.56 14.21
C PRO A 641 -21.62 16.62 14.56
N ASP A 642 -22.50 16.05 13.73
CA ASP A 642 -23.94 15.92 14.01
C ASP A 642 -24.29 14.69 14.89
N GLY A 643 -23.30 14.10 15.55
CA GLY A 643 -23.47 13.00 16.51
C GLY A 643 -23.71 11.64 15.86
N ILE A 644 -23.63 11.56 14.53
CA ILE A 644 -23.86 10.32 13.79
C ILE A 644 -22.62 9.44 13.82
N ILE A 645 -22.82 8.16 14.13
CA ILE A 645 -21.79 7.12 14.14
C ILE A 645 -21.78 6.43 12.78
N HIS A 646 -20.60 6.44 12.16
CA HIS A 646 -20.32 5.84 10.87
C HIS A 646 -19.37 4.66 11.07
N LEU A 647 -19.91 3.45 11.05
CA LEU A 647 -19.15 2.21 11.19
C LEU A 647 -19.09 1.49 9.85
N VAL A 648 -17.92 1.04 9.44
CA VAL A 648 -17.75 0.14 8.29
C VAL A 648 -17.17 -1.19 8.73
N SER A 649 -17.68 -2.28 8.16
CA SER A 649 -17.06 -3.61 8.17
C SER A 649 -16.27 -3.82 6.87
N SER A 650 -15.87 -5.05 6.55
CA SER A 650 -15.12 -5.36 5.32
C SER A 650 -15.82 -4.90 4.03
N ALA A 651 -17.16 -4.87 3.99
CA ALA A 651 -17.91 -4.37 2.82
C ALA A 651 -19.20 -3.61 3.15
N LEU A 652 -19.66 -3.62 4.40
CA LEU A 652 -20.92 -3.00 4.82
C LEU A 652 -20.67 -1.70 5.59
N TYR A 653 -21.56 -0.74 5.39
CA TYR A 653 -21.61 0.55 6.04
C TYR A 653 -22.86 0.64 6.91
N TYR A 654 -22.64 0.90 8.19
CA TYR A 654 -23.63 1.08 9.26
C TYR A 654 -23.72 2.55 9.66
N HIS A 655 -24.95 3.01 9.84
CA HIS A 655 -25.27 4.42 10.09
C HIS A 655 -26.32 4.50 11.21
N PHE A 656 -25.91 4.99 12.38
CA PHE A 656 -26.78 5.09 13.57
C PHE A 656 -26.27 6.18 14.53
N ASN A 657 -27.02 6.47 15.60
CA ASN A 657 -26.57 7.39 16.66
C ASN A 657 -26.70 6.77 18.06
N LEU A 658 -26.17 7.47 19.07
CA LEU A 658 -26.20 7.03 20.47
C LEU A 658 -27.64 6.81 20.97
N ALA A 659 -28.55 7.74 20.65
CA ALA A 659 -29.96 7.64 21.05
C ALA A 659 -30.63 6.34 20.57
N TRP A 660 -30.24 5.82 19.40
CA TRP A 660 -30.70 4.51 18.95
C TRP A 660 -30.05 3.36 19.69
N LEU A 661 -28.75 3.42 20.02
CA LEU A 661 -28.08 2.37 20.80
C LEU A 661 -28.73 2.19 22.17
N GLU A 662 -29.12 3.28 22.82
CA GLU A 662 -29.77 3.28 24.13
C GLU A 662 -31.18 2.69 24.12
N GLN A 663 -31.83 2.57 22.95
CA GLN A 663 -33.11 1.87 22.88
C GLN A 663 -32.92 0.37 23.13
N PRO A 664 -33.82 -0.27 23.90
CA PRO A 664 -33.78 -1.72 24.06
C PRO A 664 -33.99 -2.42 22.71
N MET A 665 -33.51 -3.67 22.59
CA MET A 665 -33.82 -4.47 21.42
C MET A 665 -35.34 -4.65 21.26
N PRO A 666 -35.88 -4.69 20.03
CA PRO A 666 -37.30 -4.98 19.82
C PRO A 666 -37.71 -6.29 20.51
N ALA A 667 -38.90 -6.31 21.11
CA ALA A 667 -39.52 -7.56 21.55
C ALA A 667 -39.94 -8.37 20.31
N GLU A 668 -39.68 -9.68 20.32
CA GLU A 668 -40.21 -10.61 19.31
C GLU A 668 -41.48 -11.31 19.79
#